data_AF-A0A0S1X8U1-F1
#
_entry.id   AF-A0A0S1X8U1-F1
#
_cell.length_a   1.000
_cell.length_b   1.000
_cell.length_c   1.000
_cell.angle_alpha   90.00
_cell.angle_beta   90.00
_cell.angle_gamma   90.00
#
_symmetry.space_group_name_H-M   'P 1'
#
loop_
_entity.id
_entity.type
_entity.pdbx_description
1 polymer ?
#
loop_
_entity_poly.entity_id
_entity_poly.type
_entity_poly.pdbx_seq_one_letter_code
_entity_poly.pdbx_strand_id
1 'polypeptide(L)'
;MPKYGHGVIGMEKQMESAVSTFNIEESPWGLKQGINHEDFLKIFDPLPEIKEILLTSENVEEARDKLRRFAEDLLWKYKNGDIDVDAMDRWLAIEAINVFLNIISEYGEKAAGFSTLEYLWKATKGDKRVLSIITEGFVEEFKHLFKAMAGVTGYSKGWLGPKLEAAGVKFVDFSKIKGRKAALMRSEYLDKVWEYIKSYLKKYPSGLDKHIIEKRKRQREKLMEYWGITEDEWFDYRWQFSHVLKREKGLETLRELNELGIVKVPEEDLKQVEIAVKYGIPWGITPYYLHLWDFENPYKEDRHVRRQVMPPTWYVSNMLQHREDREYYFDFMGEHDTSPLDLITRRYVTIAILKAYDTCPQICVYCQRNWEVLEPFMAGSFPGWDKIEAAIEWFGEHESMLDVLITGGDPLALSDKIIDKIMSRLSEFDHVVNIRWGSRIFVTVPMRITDSLAEILGSYIEPGKRNVSISTHFETAYEVTPEVAEATYKIRRQGIYIYNQLVYQRNVSRRFENVALRIALRKVGIDPYYTFYPKGKIEQKDYLVPIARVVQERKEEARLLPGQFRPDEPVFNVPRMGKNHLRAWQDRELVGIRPDGSRIYLMHPWEKGISETKLYTYPDVPIKEYLEYLESIGEDPNDYWTIWYYY
;
A
#
# COMPACT_ATOMS: atom_id res chain seq x y z
N MET A 1 -21.62 -29.61 -23.90
CA MET A 1 -22.47 -28.58 -24.53
C MET A 1 -23.88 -28.73 -24.00
N PRO A 2 -24.39 -27.69 -23.30
CA PRO A 2 -25.32 -26.75 -23.92
C PRO A 2 -24.77 -25.32 -23.92
N LYS A 3 -25.30 -24.52 -24.84
CA LYS A 3 -24.83 -23.18 -25.24
C LYS A 3 -25.35 -22.10 -24.27
N TYR A 4 -24.45 -21.39 -23.61
CA TYR A 4 -24.73 -20.05 -23.08
C TYR A 4 -24.24 -19.01 -24.10
N GLY A 5 -25.09 -18.75 -25.09
CA GLY A 5 -24.98 -17.59 -25.97
C GLY A 5 -25.98 -16.54 -25.51
N HIS A 6 -25.50 -15.30 -25.37
CA HIS A 6 -26.18 -14.06 -24.96
C HIS A 6 -25.84 -13.59 -23.54
N GLY A 7 -24.81 -12.74 -23.45
CA GLY A 7 -24.44 -11.99 -22.23
C GLY A 7 -23.15 -11.15 -22.37
N VAL A 8 -22.28 -11.47 -23.33
CA VAL A 8 -20.92 -10.89 -23.39
C VAL A 8 -20.89 -9.39 -23.72
N ILE A 9 -21.87 -8.85 -24.45
CA ILE A 9 -21.85 -7.45 -24.92
C ILE A 9 -22.30 -6.46 -23.80
N GLY A 10 -22.94 -6.95 -22.73
CA GLY A 10 -23.37 -6.12 -21.59
C GLY A 10 -22.29 -5.90 -20.52
N MET A 11 -21.37 -6.86 -20.36
CA MET A 11 -20.35 -6.85 -19.30
C MET A 11 -19.14 -5.95 -19.60
N GLU A 12 -18.78 -5.74 -20.87
CA GLU A 12 -17.68 -4.83 -21.24
C GLU A 12 -17.95 -3.40 -20.75
N LYS A 13 -19.21 -2.95 -20.75
CA LYS A 13 -19.61 -1.64 -20.24
C LYS A 13 -19.63 -1.52 -18.71
N GLN A 14 -19.72 -2.63 -17.98
CA GLN A 14 -19.72 -2.61 -16.51
C GLN A 14 -18.30 -2.63 -15.92
N MET A 15 -17.29 -3.10 -16.65
CA MET A 15 -15.91 -3.14 -16.17
C MET A 15 -15.02 -2.01 -16.70
N GLU A 16 -15.30 -1.45 -17.89
CA GLU A 16 -14.71 -0.15 -18.29
C GLU A 16 -15.18 1.00 -17.37
N SER A 17 -16.27 0.80 -16.61
CA SER A 17 -16.87 1.83 -15.77
C SER A 17 -16.43 1.83 -14.31
N ALA A 18 -15.80 0.79 -13.77
CA ALA A 18 -15.50 0.74 -12.32
C ALA A 18 -14.50 1.82 -11.83
N VAL A 19 -13.72 2.42 -12.75
CA VAL A 19 -12.87 3.58 -12.48
C VAL A 19 -13.43 4.87 -13.12
N SER A 20 -14.36 4.73 -14.06
CA SER A 20 -15.08 5.84 -14.73
C SER A 20 -16.38 6.24 -14.01
N THR A 21 -16.72 5.63 -12.88
CA THR A 21 -17.99 5.82 -12.16
C THR A 21 -18.03 7.04 -11.25
N PHE A 22 -16.89 7.67 -10.95
CA PHE A 22 -16.90 8.92 -10.21
C PHE A 22 -17.20 10.07 -11.16
N ASN A 23 -18.42 10.60 -11.08
CA ASN A 23 -18.74 11.91 -11.61
C ASN A 23 -17.59 12.86 -11.28
N ILE A 24 -16.99 13.49 -12.30
CA ILE A 24 -15.82 14.38 -12.12
C ILE A 24 -16.15 15.53 -11.16
N GLU A 25 -17.44 15.85 -11.01
CA GLU A 25 -17.97 16.87 -10.10
C GLU A 25 -18.29 16.34 -8.67
N GLU A 26 -18.09 15.05 -8.40
CA GLU A 26 -18.27 14.42 -7.10
C GLU A 26 -16.95 13.80 -6.61
N SER A 27 -16.40 14.36 -5.54
CA SER A 27 -15.25 13.78 -4.84
C SER A 27 -15.72 12.66 -3.91
N PRO A 28 -15.17 11.44 -4.00
CA PRO A 28 -15.42 10.39 -3.02
C PRO A 28 -14.73 10.66 -1.68
N TRP A 29 -13.91 11.70 -1.60
CA TRP A 29 -13.03 11.97 -0.49
C TRP A 29 -13.50 13.08 0.47
N GLY A 30 -14.47 13.89 0.04
CA GLY A 30 -15.17 14.85 0.89
C GLY A 30 -14.62 16.28 0.85
N LEU A 31 -15.35 17.18 1.55
CA LEU A 31 -15.16 18.63 1.67
C LEU A 31 -15.29 19.45 0.36
N LYS A 32 -16.53 19.85 0.07
CA LYS A 32 -16.87 20.89 -0.91
C LYS A 32 -16.90 22.25 -0.22
N GLN A 33 -15.82 23.02 -0.30
CA GLN A 33 -15.87 24.47 -0.11
C GLN A 33 -15.44 25.13 -1.41
N GLY A 34 -16.25 26.05 -1.91
CA GLY A 34 -15.90 26.82 -3.10
C GLY A 34 -14.68 27.69 -2.83
N ILE A 35 -13.80 27.82 -3.80
CA ILE A 35 -12.57 28.59 -3.69
C ILE A 35 -12.84 30.05 -4.04
N ASN A 36 -12.35 30.97 -3.21
CA ASN A 36 -12.39 32.40 -3.51
C ASN A 36 -11.51 32.69 -4.74
N HIS A 37 -12.03 33.45 -5.70
CA HIS A 37 -11.31 33.75 -6.95
C HIS A 37 -9.97 34.48 -6.71
N GLU A 38 -9.90 35.42 -5.77
CA GLU A 38 -8.66 36.14 -5.45
C GLU A 38 -7.61 35.19 -4.88
N ASP A 39 -8.01 34.26 -4.01
CA ASP A 39 -7.12 33.25 -3.45
C ASP A 39 -6.65 32.26 -4.52
N PHE A 40 -7.55 31.86 -5.43
CA PHE A 40 -7.19 31.03 -6.58
C PHE A 40 -6.13 31.70 -7.45
N LEU A 41 -6.24 33.00 -7.71
CA LEU A 41 -5.28 33.71 -8.57
C LEU A 41 -3.85 33.78 -7.99
N LYS A 42 -3.65 33.48 -6.69
CA LYS A 42 -2.33 33.44 -6.05
C LYS A 42 -1.51 32.21 -6.47
N ILE A 43 -2.12 31.17 -7.06
CA ILE A 43 -1.36 30.01 -7.55
C ILE A 43 -0.31 30.41 -8.58
N PHE A 44 -0.55 31.51 -9.31
CA PHE A 44 0.29 32.02 -10.38
C PHE A 44 1.41 32.94 -9.91
N ASP A 45 1.52 33.28 -8.62
CA ASP A 45 2.58 34.16 -8.11
C ASP A 45 4.01 33.74 -8.55
N PRO A 46 4.35 32.43 -8.64
CA PRO A 46 5.66 32.00 -9.14
C PRO A 46 5.86 32.21 -10.65
N LEU A 47 4.79 32.19 -11.45
CA LEU A 47 4.80 32.33 -12.91
C LEU A 47 3.59 33.16 -13.40
N PRO A 48 3.62 34.49 -13.22
CA PRO A 48 2.50 35.37 -13.57
C PRO A 48 2.11 35.33 -15.06
N GLU A 49 3.03 34.96 -15.94
CA GLU A 49 2.82 34.84 -17.40
C GLU A 49 1.74 33.81 -17.71
N ILE A 50 1.64 32.72 -16.94
CA ILE A 50 0.59 31.70 -17.11
C ILE A 50 -0.79 32.33 -16.89
N LYS A 51 -0.94 33.18 -15.86
CA LYS A 51 -2.19 33.90 -15.58
C LYS A 51 -2.56 34.82 -16.73
N GLU A 52 -1.59 35.58 -17.26
CA GLU A 52 -1.82 36.49 -18.39
C GLU A 52 -2.28 35.73 -19.64
N ILE A 53 -1.61 34.62 -19.97
CA ILE A 53 -1.99 33.76 -21.09
C ILE A 53 -3.43 33.25 -20.94
N LEU A 54 -3.78 32.73 -19.76
CA LEU A 54 -5.13 32.23 -19.50
C LEU A 54 -6.19 33.34 -19.59
N LEU A 55 -5.92 34.52 -19.02
CA LEU A 55 -6.85 35.67 -19.03
C LEU A 55 -7.02 36.29 -20.42
N THR A 56 -6.00 36.27 -21.27
CA THR A 56 -6.04 36.89 -22.61
C THR A 56 -6.52 35.94 -23.70
N SER A 57 -6.50 34.62 -23.46
CA SER A 57 -7.01 33.64 -24.43
C SER A 57 -8.53 33.64 -24.50
N GLU A 58 -9.06 33.52 -25.72
CA GLU A 58 -10.50 33.51 -26.03
C GLU A 58 -11.14 32.16 -25.74
N ASN A 59 -10.39 31.07 -25.92
CA ASN A 59 -10.84 29.71 -25.69
C ASN A 59 -9.70 28.80 -25.19
N VAL A 60 -10.05 27.57 -24.79
CA VAL A 60 -9.11 26.58 -24.20
C VAL A 60 -8.03 26.15 -25.20
N GLU A 61 -8.33 26.05 -26.50
CA GLU A 61 -7.35 25.67 -27.53
C GLU A 61 -6.27 26.74 -27.72
N GLU A 62 -6.68 28.01 -27.75
CA GLU A 62 -5.73 29.14 -27.81
C GLU A 62 -4.87 29.20 -26.54
N ALA A 63 -5.48 28.99 -25.37
CA ALA A 63 -4.76 28.90 -24.10
C ALA A 63 -3.72 27.77 -24.14
N ARG A 64 -4.09 26.59 -24.67
CA ARG A 64 -3.20 25.43 -24.79
C ARG A 64 -1.98 25.73 -25.64
N ASP A 65 -2.16 26.29 -26.85
CA ASP A 65 -1.04 26.59 -27.75
C ASP A 65 -0.08 27.63 -27.15
N LYS A 66 -0.60 28.70 -26.53
CA LYS A 66 0.22 29.72 -25.87
C LYS A 66 0.97 29.16 -24.65
N LEU A 67 0.31 28.36 -23.81
CA LEU A 67 0.93 27.72 -22.66
C LEU A 67 2.00 26.71 -23.06
N ARG A 68 1.76 25.92 -24.14
CA ARG A 68 2.76 25.00 -24.69
C ARG A 68 4.03 25.75 -25.07
N ARG A 69 3.91 26.83 -25.87
CA ARG A 69 5.07 27.64 -26.29
C ARG A 69 5.81 28.23 -25.09
N PHE A 70 5.08 28.80 -24.13
CA PHE A 70 5.68 29.33 -22.91
C PHE A 70 6.47 28.25 -22.13
N ALA A 71 5.87 27.07 -21.95
CA ALA A 71 6.48 25.95 -21.24
C ALA A 71 7.71 25.38 -21.99
N GLU A 72 7.65 25.25 -23.32
CA GLU A 72 8.77 24.82 -24.16
C GLU A 72 9.94 25.81 -24.12
N ASP A 73 9.66 27.12 -24.17
CA ASP A 73 10.69 28.15 -24.03
C ASP A 73 11.32 28.11 -22.64
N LEU A 74 10.51 27.97 -21.58
CA LEU A 74 10.99 27.84 -20.21
C LEU A 74 11.85 26.58 -20.02
N LEU A 75 11.46 25.46 -20.62
CA LEU A 75 12.22 24.21 -20.61
C LEU A 75 13.60 24.39 -21.22
N TRP A 76 13.69 25.07 -22.37
CA TRP A 76 14.96 25.33 -23.03
C TRP A 76 15.84 26.30 -22.24
N LYS A 77 15.26 27.32 -21.59
CA LYS A 77 16.00 28.19 -20.66
C LYS A 77 16.68 27.40 -19.55
N TYR A 78 16.00 26.43 -18.93
CA TYR A 78 16.63 25.57 -17.92
C TYR A 78 17.72 24.66 -18.50
N LYS A 79 17.48 24.06 -19.68
CA LYS A 79 18.45 23.16 -20.33
C LYS A 79 19.71 23.89 -20.78
N ASN A 80 19.57 25.12 -21.25
CA ASN A 80 20.68 25.99 -21.64
C ASN A 80 21.42 26.57 -20.42
N GLY A 81 20.78 26.57 -19.25
CA GLY A 81 21.30 27.16 -18.03
C GLY A 81 21.11 28.67 -17.94
N ASP A 82 20.14 29.21 -18.68
CA ASP A 82 19.80 30.64 -18.71
C ASP A 82 19.16 31.12 -17.39
N ILE A 83 18.69 30.19 -16.56
CA ILE A 83 18.10 30.44 -15.23
C ILE A 83 19.05 29.94 -14.15
N ASP A 84 19.48 30.86 -13.28
CA ASP A 84 20.34 30.58 -12.14
C ASP A 84 19.51 30.08 -10.94
N VAL A 85 19.56 28.76 -10.71
CA VAL A 85 18.90 28.05 -9.63
C VAL A 85 19.76 26.86 -9.21
N ASP A 86 19.51 26.30 -8.02
CA ASP A 86 20.16 25.06 -7.58
C ASP A 86 19.97 23.92 -8.60
N ALA A 87 20.97 23.05 -8.74
CA ALA A 87 20.96 21.98 -9.74
C ALA A 87 19.80 20.98 -9.55
N MET A 88 19.39 20.70 -8.31
CA MET A 88 18.25 19.82 -8.02
C MET A 88 16.93 20.53 -8.31
N ASP A 89 16.81 21.82 -7.99
CA ASP A 89 15.64 22.63 -8.34
C ASP A 89 15.53 22.78 -9.88
N ARG A 90 16.65 22.91 -10.60
CA ARG A 90 16.69 22.90 -12.08
C ARG A 90 16.16 21.58 -12.65
N TRP A 91 16.63 20.45 -12.12
CA TRP A 91 16.16 19.13 -12.55
C TRP A 91 14.65 19.00 -12.29
N LEU A 92 14.19 19.36 -11.09
CA LEU A 92 12.77 19.31 -10.76
C LEU A 92 11.92 20.23 -11.65
N ALA A 93 12.42 21.43 -11.98
CA ALA A 93 11.72 22.34 -12.89
C ALA A 93 11.53 21.72 -14.28
N ILE A 94 12.55 21.05 -14.82
CA ILE A 94 12.47 20.32 -16.09
C ILE A 94 11.39 19.24 -16.02
N GLU A 95 11.38 18.42 -14.96
CA GLU A 95 10.37 17.37 -14.79
C GLU A 95 8.96 17.96 -14.63
N ALA A 96 8.81 19.02 -13.83
CA ALA A 96 7.54 19.71 -13.62
C ALA A 96 6.97 20.32 -14.92
N ILE A 97 7.83 20.87 -15.78
CA ILE A 97 7.42 21.38 -17.09
C ILE A 97 6.93 20.24 -18.00
N ASN A 98 7.63 19.11 -18.04
CA ASN A 98 7.19 17.94 -18.81
C ASN A 98 5.83 17.42 -18.30
N VAL A 99 5.65 17.37 -16.99
CA VAL A 99 4.37 17.01 -16.35
C VAL A 99 3.26 17.99 -16.72
N PHE A 100 3.53 19.29 -16.66
CA PHE A 100 2.57 20.32 -17.06
C PHE A 100 2.17 20.17 -18.53
N LEU A 101 3.14 19.96 -19.44
CA LEU A 101 2.90 19.72 -20.86
C LEU A 101 2.02 18.48 -21.09
N ASN A 102 2.27 17.39 -20.34
CA ASN A 102 1.44 16.19 -20.42
C ASN A 102 -0.01 16.45 -19.97
N ILE A 103 -0.20 17.14 -18.84
CA ILE A 103 -1.51 17.46 -18.26
C ILE A 103 -2.37 18.33 -19.18
N ILE A 104 -1.76 19.29 -19.90
CA ILE A 104 -2.51 20.19 -20.81
C ILE A 104 -2.67 19.63 -22.22
N SER A 105 -2.04 18.49 -22.54
CA SER A 105 -2.10 17.91 -23.88
C SER A 105 -3.46 17.29 -24.20
N GLU A 106 -3.90 17.36 -25.46
CA GLU A 106 -5.15 16.71 -25.90
C GLU A 106 -5.16 15.20 -25.61
N TYR A 107 -4.01 14.55 -25.76
CA TYR A 107 -3.87 13.12 -25.45
C TYR A 107 -4.05 12.85 -23.95
N GLY A 108 -3.43 13.66 -23.09
CA GLY A 108 -3.57 13.55 -21.63
C GLY A 108 -5.01 13.72 -21.19
N GLU A 109 -5.71 14.73 -21.71
CA GLU A 109 -7.13 14.98 -21.43
C GLU A 109 -8.02 13.82 -21.90
N LYS A 110 -7.75 13.28 -23.09
CA LYS A 110 -8.46 12.10 -23.61
C LYS A 110 -8.22 10.86 -22.74
N ALA A 111 -6.99 10.65 -22.29
CA ALA A 111 -6.63 9.52 -21.42
C ALA A 111 -7.22 9.65 -20.00
N ALA A 112 -7.29 10.88 -19.48
CA ALA A 112 -7.90 11.20 -18.19
C ALA A 112 -9.44 11.19 -18.24
N GLY A 113 -10.03 11.40 -19.42
CA GLY A 113 -11.48 11.50 -19.61
C GLY A 113 -12.06 12.89 -19.28
N PHE A 114 -11.22 13.90 -19.04
CA PHE A 114 -11.62 15.29 -18.75
C PHE A 114 -10.48 16.27 -19.04
N SER A 115 -10.81 17.55 -19.20
CA SER A 115 -9.83 18.61 -19.42
C SER A 115 -9.42 19.29 -18.10
N THR A 116 -8.20 19.02 -17.65
CA THR A 116 -7.61 19.76 -16.52
C THR A 116 -7.42 21.23 -16.87
N LEU A 117 -7.02 21.52 -18.12
CA LEU A 117 -6.79 22.87 -18.60
C LEU A 117 -8.09 23.70 -18.62
N GLU A 118 -9.22 23.11 -18.98
CA GLU A 118 -10.51 23.79 -18.98
C GLU A 118 -10.91 24.25 -17.58
N TYR A 119 -10.73 23.41 -16.56
CA TYR A 119 -10.96 23.79 -15.16
C TYR A 119 -10.02 24.93 -14.73
N LEU A 120 -8.72 24.82 -15.03
CA LEU A 120 -7.73 25.86 -14.73
C LEU A 120 -8.09 27.20 -15.42
N TRP A 121 -8.46 27.16 -16.70
CA TRP A 121 -8.81 28.33 -17.51
C TRP A 121 -10.09 29.02 -17.01
N LYS A 122 -11.17 28.25 -16.82
CA LYS A 122 -12.46 28.76 -16.32
C LYS A 122 -12.33 29.33 -14.90
N ALA A 123 -11.62 28.64 -14.01
CA ALA A 123 -11.35 29.16 -12.66
C ALA A 123 -10.57 30.49 -12.71
N THR A 124 -9.58 30.59 -13.60
CA THR A 124 -8.80 31.83 -13.80
C THR A 124 -9.69 32.99 -14.26
N LYS A 125 -10.67 32.72 -15.13
CA LYS A 125 -11.66 33.70 -15.61
C LYS A 125 -12.76 34.04 -14.59
N GLY A 126 -12.77 33.41 -13.42
CA GLY A 126 -13.77 33.66 -12.38
C GLY A 126 -15.10 32.95 -12.61
N ASP A 127 -15.12 31.84 -13.34
CA ASP A 127 -16.32 31.02 -13.52
C ASP A 127 -16.82 30.50 -12.16
N LYS A 128 -17.99 30.98 -11.74
CA LYS A 128 -18.57 30.66 -10.43
C LYS A 128 -18.89 29.18 -10.25
N ARG A 129 -19.27 28.47 -11.33
CA ARG A 129 -19.57 27.03 -11.26
C ARG A 129 -18.28 26.26 -11.01
N VAL A 130 -17.23 26.55 -11.78
CA VAL A 130 -15.93 25.87 -11.59
C VAL A 130 -15.34 26.17 -10.22
N LEU A 131 -15.34 27.44 -9.79
CA LEU A 131 -14.87 27.84 -8.46
C LEU A 131 -15.65 27.17 -7.31
N SER A 132 -16.90 26.76 -7.54
CA SER A 132 -17.69 26.01 -6.55
C SER A 132 -17.40 24.51 -6.51
N ILE A 133 -16.70 23.96 -7.51
CA ILE A 133 -16.39 22.53 -7.65
C ILE A 133 -14.93 22.24 -7.29
N ILE A 134 -13.99 23.12 -7.67
CA ILE A 134 -12.58 22.92 -7.31
C ILE A 134 -12.39 23.02 -5.79
N THR A 135 -11.42 22.27 -5.27
CA THR A 135 -11.08 22.21 -3.84
C THR A 135 -9.71 22.83 -3.56
N GLU A 136 -9.34 22.93 -2.28
CA GLU A 136 -7.97 23.31 -1.89
C GLU A 136 -6.92 22.34 -2.43
N GLY A 137 -7.26 21.06 -2.65
CA GLY A 137 -6.36 20.09 -3.26
C GLY A 137 -5.92 20.50 -4.66
N PHE A 138 -6.85 20.96 -5.49
CA PHE A 138 -6.55 21.45 -6.84
C PHE A 138 -5.68 22.71 -6.81
N VAL A 139 -5.97 23.64 -5.88
CA VAL A 139 -5.19 24.86 -5.67
C VAL A 139 -3.75 24.53 -5.27
N GLU A 140 -3.56 23.63 -4.31
CA GLU A 140 -2.22 23.26 -3.82
C GLU A 140 -1.42 22.47 -4.87
N GLU A 141 -2.04 21.61 -5.68
CA GLU A 141 -1.37 20.95 -6.81
C GLU A 141 -0.76 21.96 -7.77
N PHE A 142 -1.55 22.92 -8.27
CA PHE A 142 -1.05 23.93 -9.22
C PHE A 142 -0.07 24.92 -8.61
N LYS A 143 -0.31 25.34 -7.36
CA LYS A 143 0.64 26.18 -6.61
C LYS A 143 2.00 25.51 -6.50
N HIS A 144 2.08 24.22 -6.17
CA HIS A 144 3.35 23.51 -6.08
C HIS A 144 3.94 23.21 -7.46
N LEU A 145 3.12 22.87 -8.47
CA LEU A 145 3.57 22.65 -9.83
C LEU A 145 4.21 23.92 -10.42
N PHE A 146 3.59 25.09 -10.27
CA PHE A 146 4.13 26.36 -10.76
C PHE A 146 5.37 26.81 -9.97
N LYS A 147 5.42 26.56 -8.65
CA LYS A 147 6.66 26.75 -7.88
C LYS A 147 7.81 25.87 -8.40
N ALA A 148 7.52 24.63 -8.76
CA ALA A 148 8.49 23.70 -9.34
C ALA A 148 8.96 24.18 -10.71
N MET A 149 8.04 24.53 -11.61
CA MET A 149 8.37 25.10 -12.92
C MET A 149 9.19 26.40 -12.80
N ALA A 150 8.95 27.23 -11.78
CA ALA A 150 9.72 28.44 -11.50
C ALA A 150 11.09 28.17 -10.82
N GLY A 151 11.39 26.95 -10.40
CA GLY A 151 12.67 26.60 -9.77
C GLY A 151 12.87 27.19 -8.37
N VAL A 152 11.78 27.54 -7.68
CA VAL A 152 11.79 28.22 -6.36
C VAL A 152 11.25 27.34 -5.23
N THR A 153 11.46 26.02 -5.32
CA THR A 153 10.89 25.07 -4.35
C THR A 153 11.76 24.88 -3.11
N GLY A 154 13.08 24.97 -3.26
CA GLY A 154 14.04 24.57 -2.23
C GLY A 154 14.13 23.04 -2.08
N TYR A 155 13.70 22.28 -3.08
CA TYR A 155 13.65 20.81 -3.07
C TYR A 155 15.03 20.17 -2.82
N SER A 156 16.09 20.86 -3.24
CA SER A 156 17.49 20.49 -2.99
C SER A 156 17.81 20.20 -1.51
N LYS A 157 17.25 20.99 -0.60
CA LYS A 157 17.40 20.78 0.85
C LYS A 157 16.54 19.64 1.38
N GLY A 158 15.49 19.28 0.64
CA GLY A 158 14.48 18.31 1.02
C GLY A 158 13.84 18.62 2.37
N TRP A 159 13.21 17.62 2.97
CA TRP A 159 12.56 17.77 4.27
C TRP A 159 13.56 17.86 5.45
N LEU A 160 14.73 17.23 5.32
CA LEU A 160 15.69 17.08 6.42
C LEU A 160 16.66 18.26 6.53
N GLY A 161 17.04 18.87 5.40
CA GLY A 161 18.01 19.97 5.36
C GLY A 161 17.66 21.14 6.28
N PRO A 162 16.44 21.72 6.18
CA PRO A 162 16.03 22.83 7.05
C PRO A 162 16.04 22.46 8.54
N LYS A 163 15.72 21.20 8.88
CA LYS A 163 15.74 20.72 10.28
C LYS A 163 17.16 20.60 10.82
N LEU A 164 18.10 20.13 10.00
CA LEU A 164 19.52 20.09 10.36
C LEU A 164 20.09 21.49 10.55
N GLU A 165 19.76 22.42 9.64
CA GLU A 165 20.16 23.83 9.75
C GLU A 165 19.62 24.47 11.03
N ALA A 166 18.34 24.24 11.36
CA ALA A 166 17.71 24.76 12.58
C ALA A 166 18.36 24.24 13.87
N ALA A 167 18.94 23.03 13.86
CA ALA A 167 19.72 22.50 14.98
C ALA A 167 21.21 22.87 14.95
N GLY A 168 21.61 23.80 14.09
CA GLY A 168 22.99 24.26 13.99
C GLY A 168 23.94 23.26 13.32
N VAL A 169 23.42 22.21 12.67
CA VAL A 169 24.22 21.28 11.88
C VAL A 169 24.54 21.96 10.54
N LYS A 170 25.71 22.60 10.46
CA LYS A 170 26.15 23.28 9.24
C LYS A 170 26.40 22.27 8.13
N PHE A 171 25.82 22.51 6.96
CA PHE A 171 26.20 21.77 5.76
C PHE A 171 27.69 21.96 5.48
N VAL A 172 28.37 20.85 5.22
CA VAL A 172 29.79 20.85 4.88
C VAL A 172 29.91 20.63 3.38
N ASP A 173 30.45 21.63 2.69
CA ASP A 173 30.75 21.52 1.26
C ASP A 173 31.98 20.63 1.05
N PHE A 174 31.73 19.33 0.90
CA PHE A 174 32.77 18.31 0.71
C PHE A 174 33.53 18.45 -0.62
N SER A 175 33.12 19.32 -1.54
CA SER A 175 33.90 19.64 -2.73
C SER A 175 35.12 20.53 -2.41
N LYS A 176 35.03 21.33 -1.33
CA LYS A 176 36.05 22.31 -0.93
C LYS A 176 37.06 21.78 0.10
N ILE A 177 36.83 20.60 0.65
CA ILE A 177 37.72 19.97 1.65
C ILE A 177 38.15 18.58 1.17
N LYS A 178 39.41 18.20 1.45
CA LYS A 178 40.01 16.93 0.98
C LYS A 178 40.76 16.21 2.10
N GLY A 179 41.07 14.93 1.87
CA GLY A 179 41.87 14.10 2.79
C GLY A 179 41.17 13.75 4.10
N ARG A 180 41.95 13.41 5.14
CA ARG A 180 41.43 12.92 6.43
C ARG A 180 40.47 13.90 7.11
N LYS A 181 40.71 15.21 7.01
CA LYS A 181 39.82 16.24 7.57
C LYS A 181 38.41 16.16 6.98
N ALA A 182 38.31 15.99 5.66
CA ALA A 182 37.02 15.83 4.99
C ALA A 182 36.29 14.56 5.43
N ALA A 183 37.02 13.44 5.58
CA ALA A 183 36.46 12.19 6.06
C ALA A 183 35.91 12.28 7.50
N LEU A 184 36.63 12.95 8.41
CA LEU A 184 36.18 13.17 9.78
C LEU A 184 34.91 14.04 9.83
N MET A 185 34.92 15.18 9.15
CA MET A 185 33.74 16.07 9.07
C MET A 185 32.54 15.37 8.43
N ARG A 186 32.78 14.49 7.44
CA ARG A 186 31.73 13.67 6.81
C ARG A 186 31.11 12.70 7.81
N SER A 187 31.94 12.02 8.60
CA SER A 187 31.48 11.09 9.62
C SER A 187 30.64 11.80 10.68
N GLU A 188 31.15 12.90 11.24
CA GLU A 188 30.44 13.70 12.25
C GLU A 188 29.10 14.22 11.74
N TYR A 189 29.04 14.70 10.49
CA TYR A 189 27.79 15.12 9.86
C TYR A 189 26.79 13.96 9.75
N LEU A 190 27.25 12.77 9.35
CA LEU A 190 26.40 11.58 9.24
C LEU A 190 25.90 11.09 10.60
N ASP A 191 26.70 11.21 11.66
CA ASP A 191 26.27 10.92 13.03
C ASP A 191 25.14 11.86 13.47
N LYS A 192 25.22 13.15 13.09
CA LYS A 192 24.12 14.10 13.32
C LYS A 192 22.86 13.79 12.53
N VAL A 193 23.00 13.39 11.26
CA VAL A 193 21.88 12.88 10.47
C VAL A 193 21.23 11.66 11.14
N TRP A 194 22.05 10.75 11.66
CA TRP A 194 21.57 9.56 12.36
C TRP A 194 20.82 9.89 13.66
N GLU A 195 21.27 10.88 14.46
CA GLU A 195 20.56 11.33 15.66
C GLU A 195 19.09 11.70 15.35
N TYR A 196 18.85 12.36 14.21
CA TYR A 196 17.51 12.68 13.71
C TYR A 196 16.73 11.46 13.25
N ILE A 197 17.32 10.59 12.43
CA ILE A 197 16.66 9.35 12.01
C ILE A 197 16.23 8.54 13.24
N LYS A 198 17.12 8.44 14.22
CA LYS A 198 16.87 7.76 15.50
C LYS A 198 15.72 8.39 16.28
N SER A 199 15.52 9.71 16.24
CA SER A 199 14.37 10.34 16.92
C SER A 199 13.02 9.99 16.27
N TYR A 200 12.97 9.84 14.94
CA TYR A 200 11.77 9.35 14.25
C TYR A 200 11.53 7.87 14.54
N LEU A 201 12.58 7.03 14.47
CA LEU A 201 12.45 5.60 14.75
C LEU A 201 11.91 5.29 16.15
N LYS A 202 12.23 6.14 17.16
CA LYS A 202 11.70 5.99 18.53
C LYS A 202 10.18 6.10 18.62
N LYS A 203 9.50 6.69 17.63
CA LYS A 203 8.03 6.78 17.59
C LYS A 203 7.37 5.43 17.27
N TYR A 204 8.13 4.48 16.73
CA TYR A 204 7.62 3.20 16.22
C TYR A 204 8.27 2.03 16.98
N PRO A 205 7.77 1.71 18.19
CA PRO A 205 8.33 0.62 18.98
C PRO A 205 8.19 -0.70 18.24
N SER A 206 9.21 -1.55 18.39
CA SER A 206 9.17 -2.92 17.88
C SER A 206 8.53 -3.84 18.91
N GLY A 207 7.88 -4.92 18.45
CA GLY A 207 7.44 -6.00 19.33
C GLY A 207 8.60 -6.70 20.06
N LEU A 208 9.85 -6.48 19.63
CA LEU A 208 11.08 -6.94 20.27
C LEU A 208 11.60 -6.01 21.38
N ASP A 209 11.01 -4.83 21.55
CA ASP A 209 11.48 -3.89 22.58
C ASP A 209 11.08 -4.40 23.96
N LYS A 210 12.02 -4.36 24.92
CA LYS A 210 11.85 -4.94 26.27
C LYS A 210 10.56 -4.51 26.97
N HIS A 211 10.25 -3.22 26.93
CA HIS A 211 9.03 -2.67 27.55
C HIS A 211 7.74 -3.16 26.87
N ILE A 212 7.76 -3.40 25.55
CA ILE A 212 6.62 -3.98 24.81
C ILE A 212 6.46 -5.46 25.14
N ILE A 213 7.56 -6.22 25.24
CA ILE A 213 7.54 -7.63 25.66
C ILE A 213 6.93 -7.77 27.06
N GLU A 214 7.38 -6.97 28.02
CA GLU A 214 6.86 -6.97 29.39
C GLU A 214 5.38 -6.57 29.44
N LYS A 215 4.96 -5.58 28.63
CA LYS A 215 3.56 -5.17 28.49
C LYS A 215 2.71 -6.33 27.97
N ARG A 216 3.13 -6.96 26.87
CA ARG A 216 2.41 -8.08 26.23
C ARG A 216 2.33 -9.32 27.09
N LYS A 217 3.36 -9.60 27.89
CA LYS A 217 3.31 -10.68 28.88
C LYS A 217 2.15 -10.47 29.87
N ARG A 218 2.02 -9.28 30.46
CA ARG A 218 0.91 -8.94 31.36
C ARG A 218 -0.45 -9.01 30.68
N GLN A 219 -0.53 -8.58 29.41
CA GLN A 219 -1.77 -8.63 28.63
C GLN A 219 -2.21 -10.07 28.33
N ARG A 220 -1.25 -10.92 27.96
CA ARG A 220 -1.46 -12.35 27.80
C ARG A 220 -1.94 -13.00 29.10
N GLU A 221 -1.31 -12.69 30.23
CA GLU A 221 -1.72 -13.21 31.55
C GLU A 221 -3.18 -12.85 31.86
N LYS A 222 -3.61 -11.60 31.64
CA LYS A 222 -5.01 -11.18 31.82
C LYS A 222 -5.98 -11.95 30.91
N LEU A 223 -5.60 -12.16 29.65
CA LEU A 223 -6.42 -12.92 28.70
C LEU A 223 -6.51 -14.40 29.09
N MET A 224 -5.40 -15.00 29.52
CA MET A 224 -5.37 -16.38 30.00
C MET A 224 -6.21 -16.57 31.26
N GLU A 225 -6.18 -15.61 32.19
CA GLU A 225 -7.04 -15.61 33.38
C GLU A 225 -8.52 -15.54 33.00
N TYR A 226 -8.89 -14.65 32.07
CA TYR A 226 -10.27 -14.54 31.56
C TYR A 226 -10.78 -15.85 30.95
N TRP A 227 -9.97 -16.52 30.13
CA TRP A 227 -10.34 -17.79 29.51
C TRP A 227 -10.11 -19.02 30.40
N GLY A 228 -9.46 -18.86 31.55
CA GLY A 228 -9.15 -19.95 32.48
C GLY A 228 -8.19 -20.99 31.90
N ILE A 229 -7.20 -20.58 31.10
CA ILE A 229 -6.28 -21.46 30.38
C ILE A 229 -4.83 -21.36 30.88
N THR A 230 -4.05 -22.40 30.58
CA THR A 230 -2.62 -22.51 30.88
C THR A 230 -1.75 -21.86 29.79
N GLU A 231 -0.46 -21.66 30.09
CA GLU A 231 0.50 -21.12 29.10
C GLU A 231 0.71 -22.11 27.94
N ASP A 232 0.70 -23.42 28.23
CA ASP A 232 0.79 -24.46 27.19
C ASP A 232 -0.38 -24.40 26.21
N GLU A 233 -1.60 -24.17 26.72
CA GLU A 233 -2.79 -23.97 25.87
C GLU A 233 -2.69 -22.68 25.05
N TRP A 234 -2.17 -21.59 25.62
CA TRP A 234 -1.94 -20.35 24.88
C TRP A 234 -1.00 -20.57 23.69
N PHE A 235 0.07 -21.35 23.88
CA PHE A 235 1.05 -21.65 22.84
C PHE A 235 0.64 -22.81 21.92
N ASP A 236 -0.51 -23.46 22.14
CA ASP A 236 -1.10 -24.38 21.15
C ASP A 236 -1.85 -23.58 20.08
N TYR A 237 -1.35 -23.63 18.84
CA TYR A 237 -2.00 -22.97 17.71
C TYR A 237 -3.43 -23.47 17.46
N ARG A 238 -3.76 -24.71 17.86
CA ARG A 238 -5.11 -25.26 17.70
C ARG A 238 -6.09 -24.59 18.64
N TRP A 239 -5.66 -24.24 19.84
CA TRP A 239 -6.43 -23.44 20.77
C TRP A 239 -6.68 -22.04 20.19
N GLN A 240 -5.63 -21.39 19.66
CA GLN A 240 -5.74 -20.09 19.01
C GLN A 240 -6.74 -20.11 17.84
N PHE A 241 -6.74 -21.18 17.03
CA PHE A 241 -7.67 -21.35 15.91
C PHE A 241 -9.12 -21.58 16.36
N SER A 242 -9.34 -22.36 17.43
CA SER A 242 -10.69 -22.64 17.93
C SER A 242 -11.31 -21.47 18.71
N HIS A 243 -10.49 -20.52 19.16
CA HIS A 243 -10.91 -19.34 19.95
C HIS A 243 -10.84 -18.02 19.19
N VAL A 244 -10.81 -18.04 17.85
CA VAL A 244 -10.93 -16.81 17.06
C VAL A 244 -12.23 -16.08 17.40
N LEU A 245 -12.11 -14.81 17.78
CA LEU A 245 -13.24 -13.92 18.00
C LEU A 245 -13.86 -13.63 16.63
N LYS A 246 -15.03 -14.21 16.36
CA LYS A 246 -15.80 -14.00 15.12
C LYS A 246 -17.30 -14.16 15.39
N ARG A 247 -18.13 -13.63 14.49
CA ARG A 247 -19.61 -13.67 14.59
C ARG A 247 -20.11 -13.08 15.93
N GLU A 248 -21.35 -13.40 16.29
CA GLU A 248 -22.02 -12.93 17.52
C GLU A 248 -21.22 -13.26 18.78
N LYS A 249 -20.81 -14.53 18.96
CA LYS A 249 -20.02 -14.95 20.13
C LYS A 249 -18.71 -14.16 20.28
N GLY A 250 -18.00 -13.89 19.16
CA GLY A 250 -16.77 -13.11 19.20
C GLY A 250 -16.99 -11.65 19.58
N LEU A 251 -18.09 -11.05 19.13
CA LEU A 251 -18.50 -9.70 19.52
C LEU A 251 -18.90 -9.63 21.00
N GLU A 252 -19.65 -10.62 21.49
CA GLU A 252 -20.00 -10.75 22.91
C GLU A 252 -18.75 -10.83 23.78
N THR A 253 -17.79 -11.69 23.43
CA THR A 253 -16.50 -11.78 24.12
C THR A 253 -15.75 -10.45 24.10
N LEU A 254 -15.71 -9.74 22.96
CA LEU A 254 -15.03 -8.45 22.88
C LEU A 254 -15.70 -7.37 23.75
N ARG A 255 -17.04 -7.37 23.81
CA ARG A 255 -17.82 -6.47 24.68
C ARG A 255 -17.56 -6.79 26.15
N GLU A 256 -17.61 -8.06 26.54
CA GLU A 256 -17.34 -8.50 27.91
C GLU A 256 -15.92 -8.10 28.35
N LEU A 257 -14.90 -8.35 27.52
CA LEU A 257 -13.52 -7.91 27.79
C LEU A 257 -13.41 -6.39 27.98
N ASN A 258 -14.20 -5.60 27.25
CA ASN A 258 -14.25 -4.15 27.38
C ASN A 258 -14.99 -3.69 28.64
N GLU A 259 -16.12 -4.31 28.97
CA GLU A 259 -16.93 -4.05 30.17
C GLU A 259 -16.19 -4.40 31.46
N LEU A 260 -15.43 -5.51 31.44
CA LEU A 260 -14.54 -5.91 32.55
C LEU A 260 -13.28 -5.03 32.66
N GLY A 261 -13.06 -4.09 31.73
CA GLY A 261 -11.88 -3.23 31.70
C GLY A 261 -10.57 -3.98 31.40
N ILE A 262 -10.66 -5.19 30.84
CA ILE A 262 -9.49 -6.01 30.46
C ILE A 262 -8.88 -5.44 29.18
N VAL A 263 -9.70 -5.19 28.15
CA VAL A 263 -9.28 -4.62 26.87
C VAL A 263 -10.14 -3.41 26.54
N LYS A 264 -9.57 -2.21 26.55
CA LYS A 264 -10.31 -1.02 26.13
C LYS A 264 -10.54 -1.02 24.61
N VAL A 265 -11.79 -0.86 24.21
CA VAL A 265 -12.24 -0.73 22.81
C VAL A 265 -13.16 0.47 22.70
N PRO A 266 -12.88 1.43 21.79
CA PRO A 266 -13.78 2.56 21.58
C PRO A 266 -15.16 2.11 21.09
N GLU A 267 -16.20 2.81 21.59
CA GLU A 267 -17.60 2.48 21.28
C GLU A 267 -17.90 2.50 19.78
N GLU A 268 -17.33 3.45 19.05
CA GLU A 268 -17.51 3.54 17.60
C GLU A 268 -16.98 2.28 16.90
N ASP A 269 -15.84 1.73 17.34
CA ASP A 269 -15.30 0.52 16.71
C ASP A 269 -16.16 -0.71 17.07
N LEU A 270 -16.68 -0.81 18.31
CA LEU A 270 -17.63 -1.87 18.70
C LEU A 270 -18.91 -1.81 17.86
N LYS A 271 -19.42 -0.61 17.60
CA LYS A 271 -20.59 -0.39 16.74
C LYS A 271 -20.32 -0.81 15.30
N GLN A 272 -19.15 -0.50 14.74
CA GLN A 272 -18.80 -0.95 13.38
C GLN A 272 -18.66 -2.47 13.30
N VAL A 273 -18.09 -3.11 14.34
CA VAL A 273 -18.05 -4.59 14.42
C VAL A 273 -19.46 -5.18 14.57
N GLU A 274 -20.34 -4.57 15.35
CA GLU A 274 -21.74 -5.00 15.47
C GLU A 274 -22.47 -4.96 14.13
N ILE A 275 -22.34 -3.87 13.37
CA ILE A 275 -22.89 -3.76 12.03
C ILE A 275 -22.27 -4.84 11.13
N ALA A 276 -20.96 -5.03 11.19
CA ALA A 276 -20.29 -6.04 10.37
C ALA A 276 -20.82 -7.45 10.66
N VAL A 277 -20.91 -7.84 11.94
CA VAL A 277 -21.47 -9.14 12.37
C VAL A 277 -22.92 -9.29 11.94
N LYS A 278 -23.77 -8.28 12.20
CA LYS A 278 -25.21 -8.31 11.88
C LYS A 278 -25.49 -8.55 10.40
N TYR A 279 -24.67 -7.97 9.52
CA TYR A 279 -24.88 -8.04 8.08
C TYR A 279 -23.93 -9.01 7.35
N GLY A 280 -23.15 -9.81 8.09
CA GLY A 280 -22.25 -10.80 7.50
C GLY A 280 -21.07 -10.19 6.73
N ILE A 281 -20.61 -9.01 7.14
CA ILE A 281 -19.35 -8.45 6.66
C ILE A 281 -18.22 -9.18 7.40
N PRO A 282 -17.17 -9.62 6.68
CA PRO A 282 -16.11 -10.42 7.27
C PRO A 282 -15.39 -9.69 8.41
N TRP A 283 -15.36 -10.32 9.57
CA TRP A 283 -14.63 -9.84 10.72
C TRP A 283 -14.15 -11.01 11.57
N GLY A 284 -12.92 -10.90 12.08
CA GLY A 284 -12.49 -11.74 13.19
C GLY A 284 -11.02 -11.59 13.52
N ILE A 285 -10.69 -11.89 14.78
CA ILE A 285 -9.41 -11.59 15.43
C ILE A 285 -8.96 -12.83 16.21
N THR A 286 -7.71 -13.25 16.04
CA THR A 286 -7.15 -14.34 16.85
C THR A 286 -6.85 -13.85 18.28
N PRO A 287 -6.93 -14.70 19.31
CA PRO A 287 -6.55 -14.31 20.67
C PRO A 287 -5.11 -13.78 20.73
N TYR A 288 -4.19 -14.42 19.99
CA TYR A 288 -2.83 -13.92 19.82
C TYR A 288 -2.81 -12.49 19.25
N TYR A 289 -3.50 -12.20 18.15
CA TYR A 289 -3.43 -10.85 17.60
C TYR A 289 -4.08 -9.80 18.51
N LEU A 290 -5.13 -10.18 19.25
CA LEU A 290 -5.74 -9.33 20.28
C LEU A 290 -4.73 -8.95 21.37
N HIS A 291 -3.87 -9.88 21.81
CA HIS A 291 -2.85 -9.60 22.84
C HIS A 291 -1.82 -8.56 22.40
N LEU A 292 -1.68 -8.28 21.10
CA LEU A 292 -0.78 -7.26 20.59
C LEU A 292 -1.29 -5.83 20.88
N TRP A 293 -2.58 -5.66 21.13
CA TRP A 293 -3.19 -4.34 21.36
C TRP A 293 -2.66 -3.69 22.63
N ASP A 294 -2.74 -2.36 22.70
CA ASP A 294 -2.67 -1.60 23.94
C ASP A 294 -4.03 -1.67 24.64
N PHE A 295 -4.07 -2.33 25.79
CA PHE A 295 -5.33 -2.56 26.54
C PHE A 295 -5.83 -1.31 27.27
N GLU A 296 -4.97 -0.31 27.46
CA GLU A 296 -5.26 0.87 28.28
C GLU A 296 -5.43 2.13 27.42
N ASN A 297 -4.61 2.26 26.37
CA ASN A 297 -4.54 3.45 25.52
C ASN A 297 -4.74 3.10 24.03
N PRO A 298 -5.98 2.83 23.59
CA PRO A 298 -6.29 2.53 22.19
C PRO A 298 -5.74 3.59 21.24
N TYR A 299 -5.15 3.16 20.12
CA TYR A 299 -4.64 3.99 19.03
C TYR A 299 -3.41 4.84 19.36
N LYS A 300 -2.80 4.68 20.54
CA LYS A 300 -1.58 5.39 20.89
C LYS A 300 -0.34 4.71 20.30
N GLU A 301 -0.06 3.48 20.73
CA GLU A 301 1.07 2.68 20.25
C GLU A 301 0.66 1.63 19.23
N ASP A 302 -0.63 1.27 19.19
CA ASP A 302 -1.15 0.09 18.51
C ASP A 302 -2.13 0.41 17.37
N ARG A 303 -2.18 1.68 16.95
CA ARG A 303 -3.10 2.15 15.90
C ARG A 303 -3.07 1.27 14.65
N HIS A 304 -1.86 0.94 14.21
CA HIS A 304 -1.62 0.15 13.03
C HIS A 304 -2.15 -1.30 13.21
N VAL A 305 -2.03 -1.94 14.39
CA VAL A 305 -2.55 -3.31 14.56
C VAL A 305 -4.06 -3.33 14.68
N ARG A 306 -4.65 -2.34 15.37
CA ARG A 306 -6.10 -2.21 15.52
C ARG A 306 -6.79 -1.94 14.19
N ARG A 307 -6.32 -0.97 13.40
CA ARG A 307 -6.97 -0.61 12.13
C ARG A 307 -6.96 -1.77 11.14
N GLN A 308 -6.00 -2.67 11.19
CA GLN A 308 -6.02 -3.84 10.31
C GLN A 308 -7.19 -4.81 10.57
N VAL A 309 -7.86 -4.75 11.73
CA VAL A 309 -8.98 -5.65 12.08
C VAL A 309 -10.26 -4.94 12.53
N MET A 310 -10.20 -3.64 12.85
CA MET A 310 -11.36 -2.82 13.21
C MET A 310 -11.81 -2.01 11.98
N PRO A 311 -12.94 -2.38 11.33
CA PRO A 311 -13.35 -1.76 10.09
C PRO A 311 -13.83 -0.31 10.32
N PRO A 312 -13.40 0.67 9.50
CA PRO A 312 -13.93 2.01 9.57
C PRO A 312 -15.35 2.08 9.00
N THR A 313 -16.09 3.13 9.35
CA THR A 313 -17.48 3.33 8.92
C THR A 313 -17.65 3.26 7.41
N TRP A 314 -16.77 3.89 6.63
CA TRP A 314 -16.89 3.87 5.17
C TRP A 314 -16.81 2.46 4.58
N TYR A 315 -15.86 1.65 5.09
CA TYR A 315 -15.71 0.26 4.68
C TYR A 315 -16.98 -0.52 4.94
N VAL A 316 -17.52 -0.42 6.16
CA VAL A 316 -18.76 -1.10 6.53
C VAL A 316 -19.92 -0.64 5.64
N SER A 317 -20.11 0.67 5.45
CA SER A 317 -21.17 1.21 4.61
C SER A 317 -21.08 0.76 3.15
N ASN A 318 -19.89 0.74 2.55
CA ASN A 318 -19.72 0.29 1.16
C ASN A 318 -19.94 -1.22 1.02
N MET A 319 -19.41 -2.00 1.97
CA MET A 319 -19.63 -3.46 1.99
C MET A 319 -21.11 -3.81 2.16
N LEU A 320 -21.89 -2.98 2.88
CA LEU A 320 -23.35 -3.13 2.97
C LEU A 320 -24.05 -2.78 1.65
N GLN A 321 -23.67 -1.67 1.03
CA GLN A 321 -24.28 -1.18 -0.21
C GLN A 321 -24.11 -2.18 -1.35
N HIS A 322 -22.95 -2.83 -1.44
CA HIS A 322 -22.59 -3.78 -2.48
C HIS A 322 -22.58 -5.23 -1.98
N ARG A 323 -23.50 -5.56 -1.07
CA ARG A 323 -23.56 -6.93 -0.51
C ARG A 323 -23.99 -7.96 -1.54
N GLU A 324 -24.87 -7.59 -2.47
CA GLU A 324 -25.46 -8.50 -3.46
C GLU A 324 -24.58 -8.71 -4.70
N ASP A 325 -23.72 -7.75 -5.04
CA ASP A 325 -22.81 -7.76 -6.19
C ASP A 325 -21.32 -7.80 -5.79
N ARG A 326 -21.05 -8.05 -4.51
CA ARG A 326 -19.73 -8.06 -3.85
C ARG A 326 -18.64 -8.78 -4.64
N GLU A 327 -18.95 -9.98 -5.15
CA GLU A 327 -17.99 -10.86 -5.84
C GLU A 327 -17.39 -10.21 -7.08
N TYR A 328 -18.16 -9.38 -7.78
CA TYR A 328 -17.73 -8.70 -9.00
C TYR A 328 -17.33 -7.25 -8.73
N TYR A 329 -18.09 -6.54 -7.88
CA TYR A 329 -17.84 -5.12 -7.61
C TYR A 329 -16.49 -4.90 -6.90
N PHE A 330 -16.10 -5.79 -5.99
CA PHE A 330 -14.85 -5.66 -5.24
C PHE A 330 -13.69 -6.51 -5.80
N ASP A 331 -13.86 -7.23 -6.91
CA ASP A 331 -12.76 -7.92 -7.60
C ASP A 331 -11.94 -6.95 -8.48
N PHE A 332 -11.30 -5.99 -7.82
CA PHE A 332 -10.44 -5.00 -8.45
C PHE A 332 -9.35 -5.61 -9.33
N MET A 333 -8.88 -6.81 -9.01
CA MET A 333 -7.80 -7.45 -9.74
C MET A 333 -8.27 -8.28 -10.94
N GLY A 334 -9.59 -8.51 -11.09
CA GLY A 334 -10.16 -9.41 -12.09
C GLY A 334 -9.62 -10.83 -11.96
N GLU A 335 -9.53 -11.36 -10.72
CA GLU A 335 -9.02 -12.72 -10.50
C GLU A 335 -9.94 -13.77 -11.14
N HIS A 336 -11.25 -13.52 -11.26
CA HIS A 336 -12.17 -14.39 -12.00
C HIS A 336 -11.76 -14.55 -13.48
N ASP A 337 -11.44 -13.44 -14.15
CA ASP A 337 -11.10 -13.42 -15.58
C ASP A 337 -9.71 -13.98 -15.88
N THR A 338 -8.92 -14.24 -14.84
CA THR A 338 -7.54 -14.75 -14.95
C THR A 338 -7.41 -16.15 -14.32
N SER A 339 -8.54 -16.87 -14.23
CA SER A 339 -8.66 -18.21 -13.63
C SER A 339 -8.92 -19.29 -14.70
N PRO A 340 -7.89 -19.96 -15.24
CA PRO A 340 -8.05 -20.98 -16.28
C PRO A 340 -8.70 -22.29 -15.77
N LEU A 341 -8.59 -22.54 -14.47
CA LEU A 341 -9.19 -23.68 -13.75
C LEU A 341 -9.49 -23.21 -12.32
N ASP A 342 -10.48 -23.82 -11.67
CA ASP A 342 -10.74 -23.59 -10.25
C ASP A 342 -9.44 -23.64 -9.44
N LEU A 343 -9.32 -22.71 -8.48
CA LEU A 343 -8.14 -22.54 -7.62
C LEU A 343 -6.88 -22.01 -8.30
N ILE A 344 -6.89 -21.76 -9.61
CA ILE A 344 -5.71 -21.24 -10.33
C ILE A 344 -5.90 -19.78 -10.68
N THR A 345 -4.89 -18.95 -10.45
CA THR A 345 -4.84 -17.60 -11.04
C THR A 345 -3.55 -17.44 -11.81
N ARG A 346 -3.64 -17.19 -13.12
CA ARG A 346 -2.50 -17.03 -14.02
C ARG A 346 -2.52 -15.65 -14.65
N ARG A 347 -1.52 -14.83 -14.30
CA ARG A 347 -1.31 -13.49 -14.88
C ARG A 347 0.08 -13.27 -15.45
N TYR A 348 1.02 -14.18 -15.22
CA TYR A 348 2.40 -14.05 -15.65
C TYR A 348 2.82 -15.27 -16.45
N VAL A 349 3.87 -15.10 -17.25
CA VAL A 349 4.36 -16.14 -18.16
C VAL A 349 4.76 -17.41 -17.39
N THR A 350 5.49 -17.25 -16.27
CA THR A 350 6.13 -18.35 -15.54
C THR A 350 5.65 -18.53 -14.10
N ILE A 351 4.62 -17.78 -13.69
CA ILE A 351 4.09 -17.79 -12.32
C ILE A 351 2.57 -17.96 -12.35
N ALA A 352 2.07 -18.91 -11.58
CA ALA A 352 0.65 -19.01 -11.27
C ALA A 352 0.40 -19.25 -9.77
N ILE A 353 -0.79 -18.88 -9.33
CA ILE A 353 -1.27 -19.05 -7.96
C ILE A 353 -2.04 -20.36 -7.87
N LEU A 354 -1.80 -21.11 -6.79
CA LEU A 354 -2.69 -22.15 -6.29
C LEU A 354 -3.42 -21.64 -5.03
N LYS A 355 -4.73 -21.43 -5.12
CA LYS A 355 -5.60 -21.09 -3.98
C LYS A 355 -5.93 -22.36 -3.20
N ALA A 356 -5.02 -22.77 -2.32
CA ALA A 356 -5.16 -24.04 -1.58
C ALA A 356 -6.13 -23.95 -0.39
N TYR A 357 -6.49 -22.73 0.03
CA TYR A 357 -7.35 -22.49 1.17
C TYR A 357 -8.06 -21.13 1.03
N ASP A 358 -9.38 -21.08 1.23
CA ASP A 358 -10.22 -19.92 0.83
C ASP A 358 -10.58 -18.99 2.00
N THR A 359 -9.89 -19.09 3.14
CA THR A 359 -10.09 -18.19 4.29
C THR A 359 -8.82 -18.01 5.12
N CYS A 360 -8.86 -17.10 6.09
CA CYS A 360 -7.77 -16.82 7.02
C CYS A 360 -8.21 -17.04 8.47
N PRO A 361 -7.27 -17.28 9.41
CA PRO A 361 -7.57 -17.23 10.85
C PRO A 361 -8.02 -15.86 11.36
N GLN A 362 -7.66 -14.79 10.64
CA GLN A 362 -8.01 -13.40 10.95
C GLN A 362 -8.26 -12.62 9.67
N ILE A 363 -9.22 -11.70 9.70
CA ILE A 363 -9.57 -10.88 8.53
C ILE A 363 -8.88 -9.53 8.59
N CYS A 364 -8.12 -9.23 7.54
CA CYS A 364 -7.55 -7.91 7.33
C CYS A 364 -8.60 -7.02 6.65
N VAL A 365 -8.89 -5.84 7.19
CA VAL A 365 -9.87 -4.90 6.60
C VAL A 365 -9.47 -4.51 5.17
N TYR A 366 -8.17 -4.38 4.92
CA TYR A 366 -7.57 -4.04 3.63
C TYR A 366 -7.31 -5.29 2.74
N CYS A 367 -7.99 -6.41 2.99
CA CYS A 367 -7.80 -7.64 2.22
C CYS A 367 -8.17 -7.45 0.75
N GLN A 368 -7.27 -7.84 -0.16
CA GLN A 368 -7.55 -7.84 -1.61
C GLN A 368 -8.78 -8.71 -1.93
N ARG A 369 -8.90 -9.87 -1.27
CA ARG A 369 -9.97 -10.86 -1.44
C ARG A 369 -11.10 -10.71 -0.44
N ASN A 370 -11.33 -9.49 0.07
CA ASN A 370 -12.56 -9.18 0.80
C ASN A 370 -13.82 -9.32 -0.07
N TRP A 371 -13.75 -9.79 -1.32
CA TRP A 371 -14.89 -10.17 -2.14
C TRP A 371 -15.23 -11.66 -2.02
N GLU A 372 -14.23 -12.52 -1.82
CA GLU A 372 -14.35 -13.99 -1.70
C GLU A 372 -14.42 -14.45 -0.23
N VAL A 373 -13.62 -13.84 0.65
CA VAL A 373 -13.50 -14.28 2.05
C VAL A 373 -14.64 -13.71 2.89
N LEU A 374 -15.60 -14.55 3.27
CA LEU A 374 -16.79 -14.16 4.04
C LEU A 374 -16.58 -14.11 5.56
N GLU A 375 -15.71 -14.95 6.12
CA GLU A 375 -15.44 -15.02 7.57
C GLU A 375 -14.20 -15.87 7.88
N PRO A 376 -13.60 -15.77 9.09
CA PRO A 376 -12.51 -16.66 9.48
C PRO A 376 -12.92 -18.12 9.58
N PHE A 377 -12.08 -19.03 9.08
CA PHE A 377 -12.34 -20.48 9.05
C PHE A 377 -13.75 -20.81 8.50
N MET A 378 -14.10 -20.16 7.39
CA MET A 378 -15.36 -20.40 6.67
C MET A 378 -15.59 -21.91 6.43
N ALA A 379 -16.82 -22.37 6.59
CA ALA A 379 -17.17 -23.74 6.25
C ALA A 379 -16.90 -24.01 4.76
N GLY A 380 -16.27 -25.14 4.42
CA GLY A 380 -15.87 -25.43 3.05
C GLY A 380 -14.62 -24.68 2.56
N SER A 381 -13.94 -23.94 3.43
CA SER A 381 -12.69 -23.22 3.09
C SER A 381 -11.54 -24.09 2.60
N PHE A 382 -11.57 -25.39 2.91
CA PHE A 382 -10.76 -26.39 2.23
C PHE A 382 -11.55 -26.90 1.01
N PRO A 383 -11.09 -26.63 -0.22
CA PRO A 383 -11.83 -27.01 -1.44
C PRO A 383 -12.07 -28.52 -1.63
N GLY A 384 -11.38 -29.35 -0.83
CA GLY A 384 -11.30 -30.79 -1.03
C GLY A 384 -10.04 -31.17 -1.79
N TRP A 385 -9.52 -32.38 -1.54
CA TRP A 385 -8.29 -32.83 -2.16
C TRP A 385 -8.42 -32.95 -3.69
N ASP A 386 -9.55 -33.49 -4.18
CA ASP A 386 -9.73 -33.74 -5.63
C ASP A 386 -9.62 -32.45 -6.46
N LYS A 387 -10.13 -31.33 -5.95
CA LYS A 387 -10.00 -30.02 -6.61
C LYS A 387 -8.56 -29.50 -6.58
N ILE A 388 -7.87 -29.66 -5.46
CA ILE A 388 -6.47 -29.28 -5.33
C ILE A 388 -5.59 -30.13 -6.25
N GLU A 389 -5.84 -31.44 -6.32
CA GLU A 389 -5.13 -32.35 -7.21
C GLU A 389 -5.35 -31.97 -8.67
N ALA A 390 -6.59 -31.72 -9.09
CA ALA A 390 -6.87 -31.22 -10.43
C ALA A 390 -6.13 -29.90 -10.74
N ALA A 391 -6.06 -28.98 -9.78
CA ALA A 391 -5.30 -27.75 -9.92
C ALA A 391 -3.78 -27.99 -10.00
N ILE A 392 -3.26 -28.96 -9.25
CA ILE A 392 -1.84 -29.37 -9.31
C ILE A 392 -1.51 -30.04 -10.65
N GLU A 393 -2.37 -30.91 -11.18
CA GLU A 393 -2.18 -31.53 -12.50
C GLU A 393 -2.10 -30.47 -13.61
N TRP A 394 -2.88 -29.39 -13.52
CA TRP A 394 -2.74 -28.28 -14.45
C TRP A 394 -1.31 -27.69 -14.45
N PHE A 395 -0.61 -27.61 -13.30
CA PHE A 395 0.80 -27.21 -13.29
C PHE A 395 1.71 -28.23 -13.99
N GLY A 396 1.39 -29.52 -13.87
CA GLY A 396 2.08 -30.61 -14.58
C GLY A 396 1.93 -30.51 -16.10
N GLU A 397 0.76 -30.10 -16.58
CA GLU A 397 0.48 -29.89 -18.02
C GLU A 397 1.13 -28.60 -18.59
N HIS A 398 1.64 -27.71 -17.73
CA HIS A 398 2.13 -26.39 -18.12
C HIS A 398 3.60 -26.17 -17.71
N GLU A 399 4.54 -26.76 -18.44
CA GLU A 399 6.00 -26.68 -18.19
C GLU A 399 6.56 -25.26 -18.06
N SER A 400 5.86 -24.24 -18.59
CA SER A 400 6.21 -22.83 -18.39
C SER A 400 6.16 -22.36 -16.93
N MET A 401 5.46 -23.09 -16.03
CA MET A 401 5.23 -22.68 -14.65
C MET A 401 6.44 -23.01 -13.76
N LEU A 402 7.35 -22.05 -13.64
CA LEU A 402 8.58 -22.19 -12.84
C LEU A 402 8.37 -21.86 -11.35
N ASP A 403 7.45 -20.93 -11.03
CA ASP A 403 7.12 -20.51 -9.66
C ASP A 403 5.64 -20.78 -9.37
N VAL A 404 5.38 -21.57 -8.35
CA VAL A 404 4.02 -21.85 -7.85
C VAL A 404 3.82 -21.10 -6.54
N LEU A 405 2.88 -20.15 -6.52
CA LEU A 405 2.48 -19.43 -5.30
C LEU A 405 1.26 -20.09 -4.66
N ILE A 406 1.47 -20.79 -3.56
CA ILE A 406 0.40 -21.35 -2.73
C ILE A 406 -0.13 -20.24 -1.82
N THR A 407 -1.40 -19.86 -2.00
CA THR A 407 -2.10 -18.79 -1.27
C THR A 407 -3.63 -19.04 -1.28
N GLY A 408 -4.44 -17.99 -1.39
CA GLY A 408 -5.89 -17.96 -1.23
C GLY A 408 -6.23 -16.98 -0.10
N GLY A 409 -6.77 -17.48 1.00
CA GLY A 409 -6.64 -16.87 2.31
C GLY A 409 -5.25 -17.14 2.90
N ASP A 410 -5.17 -17.97 3.94
CA ASP A 410 -3.90 -18.37 4.56
C ASP A 410 -3.68 -19.90 4.51
N PRO A 411 -2.86 -20.40 3.58
CA PRO A 411 -2.71 -21.83 3.34
C PRO A 411 -1.95 -22.56 4.46
N LEU A 412 -1.23 -21.85 5.35
CA LEU A 412 -0.60 -22.49 6.51
C LEU A 412 -1.62 -22.86 7.60
N ALA A 413 -2.89 -22.46 7.45
CA ALA A 413 -3.99 -22.94 8.30
C ALA A 413 -4.36 -24.40 8.01
N LEU A 414 -3.96 -24.95 6.85
CA LEU A 414 -4.12 -26.37 6.51
C LEU A 414 -3.35 -27.26 7.49
N SER A 415 -3.78 -28.52 7.61
CA SER A 415 -3.05 -29.50 8.41
C SER A 415 -1.72 -29.87 7.76
N ASP A 416 -0.74 -30.25 8.60
CA ASP A 416 0.59 -30.68 8.15
C ASP A 416 0.51 -31.77 7.07
N LYS A 417 -0.43 -32.71 7.19
CA LYS A 417 -0.66 -33.78 6.21
C LYS A 417 -1.08 -33.25 4.83
N ILE A 418 -1.92 -32.23 4.77
CA ILE A 418 -2.35 -31.64 3.48
C ILE A 418 -1.22 -30.81 2.89
N ILE A 419 -0.50 -30.05 3.71
CA ILE A 419 0.68 -29.29 3.28
C ILE A 419 1.72 -30.23 2.67
N ASP A 420 2.04 -31.32 3.37
CA ASP A 420 2.96 -32.36 2.89
C ASP A 420 2.49 -32.95 1.55
N LYS A 421 1.21 -33.27 1.42
CA LYS A 421 0.64 -33.82 0.18
C LYS A 421 0.72 -32.84 -1.00
N ILE A 422 0.42 -31.55 -0.78
CA ILE A 422 0.57 -30.49 -1.80
C ILE A 422 2.02 -30.36 -2.24
N MET A 423 2.94 -30.27 -1.28
CA MET A 423 4.36 -30.17 -1.56
C MET A 423 4.85 -31.38 -2.33
N SER A 424 4.56 -32.59 -1.86
CA SER A 424 4.92 -33.85 -2.51
C SER A 424 4.49 -33.89 -3.98
N ARG A 425 3.23 -33.58 -4.29
CA ARG A 425 2.75 -33.59 -5.68
C ARG A 425 3.44 -32.54 -6.56
N LEU A 426 3.54 -31.29 -6.09
CA LEU A 426 4.22 -30.22 -6.85
C LEU A 426 5.72 -30.50 -7.06
N SER A 427 6.32 -31.29 -6.17
CA SER A 427 7.73 -31.69 -6.22
C SER A 427 8.07 -32.68 -7.32
N GLU A 428 7.07 -33.38 -7.85
CA GLU A 428 7.27 -34.36 -8.93
C GLU A 428 7.53 -33.71 -10.29
N PHE A 429 7.25 -32.42 -10.42
CA PHE A 429 7.42 -31.67 -11.65
C PHE A 429 8.80 -31.01 -11.71
N ASP A 430 9.68 -31.53 -12.57
CA ASP A 430 11.08 -31.06 -12.69
C ASP A 430 11.19 -29.58 -13.11
N HIS A 431 10.21 -29.03 -13.82
CA HIS A 431 10.19 -27.61 -14.22
C HIS A 431 9.82 -26.65 -13.09
N VAL A 432 9.24 -27.14 -11.98
CA VAL A 432 8.88 -26.31 -10.83
C VAL A 432 10.11 -26.04 -9.97
N VAL A 433 10.77 -24.91 -10.22
CA VAL A 433 12.01 -24.54 -9.53
C VAL A 433 11.78 -23.79 -8.21
N ASN A 434 10.60 -23.20 -8.00
CA ASN A 434 10.28 -22.50 -6.76
C ASN A 434 8.84 -22.76 -6.31
N ILE A 435 8.67 -23.25 -5.08
CA ILE A 435 7.36 -23.35 -4.42
C ILE A 435 7.32 -22.30 -3.31
N ARG A 436 6.41 -21.34 -3.45
CA ARG A 436 6.31 -20.19 -2.56
C ARG A 436 5.00 -20.20 -1.78
N TRP A 437 5.07 -19.99 -0.48
CA TRP A 437 3.92 -19.93 0.41
C TRP A 437 3.63 -18.48 0.79
N GLY A 438 2.46 -17.96 0.43
CA GLY A 438 1.98 -16.67 0.93
C GLY A 438 1.20 -16.86 2.22
N SER A 439 1.70 -16.39 3.36
CA SER A 439 1.04 -16.62 4.65
C SER A 439 1.25 -15.48 5.65
N ARG A 440 0.16 -15.08 6.30
CA ARG A 440 0.14 -14.09 7.39
C ARG A 440 0.13 -14.74 8.78
N ILE A 441 0.16 -16.08 8.86
CA ILE A 441 0.18 -16.82 10.13
C ILE A 441 1.34 -16.45 11.04
N PHE A 442 2.48 -16.04 10.50
CA PHE A 442 3.59 -15.50 11.31
C PHE A 442 3.15 -14.31 12.18
N VAL A 443 2.22 -13.50 11.68
CA VAL A 443 1.67 -12.35 12.41
C VAL A 443 0.48 -12.75 13.28
N THR A 444 -0.39 -13.63 12.79
CA THR A 444 -1.70 -13.89 13.43
C THR A 444 -1.68 -15.03 14.43
N VAL A 445 -0.87 -16.07 14.20
CA VAL A 445 -0.69 -17.25 15.08
C VAL A 445 0.71 -17.86 14.86
N PRO A 446 1.82 -17.19 15.27
CA PRO A 446 3.18 -17.68 15.00
C PRO A 446 3.46 -19.09 15.55
N MET A 447 2.72 -19.52 16.59
CA MET A 447 2.78 -20.86 17.17
C MET A 447 2.42 -21.99 16.19
N ARG A 448 1.73 -21.68 15.08
CA ARG A 448 1.45 -22.66 14.01
C ARG A 448 2.73 -23.18 13.37
N ILE A 449 3.82 -22.40 13.43
CA ILE A 449 5.14 -22.76 12.93
C ILE A 449 5.84 -23.65 13.97
N THR A 450 5.47 -24.93 13.93
CA THR A 450 6.11 -26.00 14.71
C THR A 450 7.38 -26.49 14.04
N ASP A 451 8.24 -27.21 14.77
CA ASP A 451 9.41 -27.85 14.16
C ASP A 451 9.01 -28.86 13.08
N SER A 452 7.94 -29.64 13.32
CA SER A 452 7.35 -30.56 12.35
C SER A 452 6.94 -29.86 11.05
N LEU A 453 6.22 -28.74 11.12
CA LEU A 453 5.82 -28.00 9.91
C LEU A 453 7.05 -27.45 9.17
N ALA A 454 8.03 -26.91 9.90
CA ALA A 454 9.25 -26.38 9.30
C ALA A 454 10.03 -27.49 8.58
N GLU A 455 10.20 -28.66 9.22
CA GLU A 455 10.85 -29.84 8.63
C GLU A 455 10.10 -30.35 7.38
N ILE A 456 8.77 -30.42 7.41
CA ILE A 456 7.96 -30.78 6.23
C ILE A 456 8.28 -29.85 5.08
N LEU A 457 8.16 -28.54 5.26
CA LEU A 457 8.41 -27.55 4.20
C LEU A 457 9.86 -27.61 3.69
N GLY A 458 10.82 -27.81 4.59
CA GLY A 458 12.25 -27.87 4.28
C GLY A 458 12.66 -29.13 3.51
N SER A 459 11.99 -30.26 3.75
CA SER A 459 12.33 -31.55 3.13
C SER A 459 12.20 -31.56 1.59
N TYR A 460 11.51 -30.57 1.04
CA TYR A 460 11.29 -30.38 -0.39
C TYR A 460 12.28 -29.42 -1.06
N ILE A 461 13.28 -28.91 -0.32
CA ILE A 461 14.38 -28.14 -0.91
C ILE A 461 15.41 -29.10 -1.52
N GLU A 462 15.71 -28.91 -2.80
CA GLU A 462 16.76 -29.63 -3.52
C GLU A 462 17.78 -28.63 -4.05
N PRO A 463 18.96 -28.46 -3.41
CA PRO A 463 19.95 -27.47 -3.83
C PRO A 463 20.33 -27.58 -5.31
N GLY A 464 20.25 -26.47 -6.03
CA GLY A 464 20.52 -26.40 -7.48
C GLY A 464 19.37 -26.85 -8.39
N LYS A 465 18.29 -27.40 -7.82
CA LYS A 465 17.10 -27.84 -8.56
C LYS A 465 15.84 -27.08 -8.15
N ARG A 466 15.52 -27.08 -6.85
CA ARG A 466 14.23 -26.62 -6.33
C ARG A 466 14.35 -25.92 -5.00
N ASN A 467 13.70 -24.77 -4.91
CA ASN A 467 13.67 -23.93 -3.73
C ASN A 467 12.27 -23.89 -3.10
N VAL A 468 12.22 -23.67 -1.79
CA VAL A 468 11.00 -23.35 -1.04
C VAL A 468 11.17 -21.99 -0.39
N SER A 469 10.15 -21.14 -0.47
CA SER A 469 10.18 -19.81 0.13
C SER A 469 8.84 -19.43 0.76
N ILE A 470 8.88 -18.50 1.71
CA ILE A 470 7.70 -17.95 2.38
C ILE A 470 7.63 -16.45 2.15
N SER A 471 6.47 -15.94 1.74
CA SER A 471 6.13 -14.52 1.71
C SER A 471 5.17 -14.22 2.88
N THR A 472 5.68 -13.53 3.90
CA THR A 472 4.93 -13.01 5.04
C THR A 472 4.28 -11.68 4.74
N HIS A 473 3.45 -11.20 5.66
CA HIS A 473 2.67 -9.95 5.50
C HIS A 473 2.62 -9.14 6.81
N PHE A 474 3.79 -8.64 7.22
CA PHE A 474 3.98 -7.68 8.31
C PHE A 474 3.81 -6.25 7.81
N GLU A 475 3.10 -5.46 8.60
CA GLU A 475 2.72 -4.07 8.34
C GLU A 475 3.48 -3.07 9.22
N THR A 476 4.01 -3.53 10.36
CA THR A 476 4.61 -2.67 11.39
C THR A 476 5.71 -3.38 12.18
N ALA A 477 6.69 -2.63 12.69
CA ALA A 477 7.71 -3.16 13.60
C ALA A 477 7.10 -3.77 14.87
N TYR A 478 5.91 -3.31 15.27
CA TYR A 478 5.20 -3.75 16.46
C TYR A 478 4.71 -5.20 16.36
N GLU A 479 4.41 -5.68 15.14
CA GLU A 479 4.02 -7.07 14.87
C GLU A 479 5.21 -8.05 14.96
N VAL A 480 6.45 -7.57 14.89
CA VAL A 480 7.65 -8.41 15.01
C VAL A 480 7.91 -8.72 16.47
N THR A 481 7.48 -9.89 16.94
CA THR A 481 7.53 -10.30 18.36
C THR A 481 8.60 -11.36 18.63
N PRO A 482 8.86 -11.73 19.90
CA PRO A 482 9.69 -12.90 20.22
C PRO A 482 9.14 -14.20 19.64
N GLU A 483 7.83 -14.40 19.62
CA GLU A 483 7.18 -15.56 19.01
C GLU A 483 7.41 -15.62 17.49
N VAL A 484 7.43 -14.46 16.83
CA VAL A 484 7.83 -14.34 15.42
C VAL A 484 9.31 -14.70 15.23
N ALA A 485 10.18 -14.23 16.12
CA ALA A 485 11.61 -14.55 16.07
C ALA A 485 11.86 -16.07 16.17
N GLU A 486 11.11 -16.77 17.02
CA GLU A 486 11.18 -18.23 17.14
C GLU A 486 10.64 -18.93 15.88
N ALA A 487 9.45 -18.53 15.39
CA ALA A 487 8.85 -19.08 14.18
C ALA A 487 9.76 -18.92 12.94
N THR A 488 10.34 -17.74 12.77
CA THR A 488 11.28 -17.46 11.68
C THR A 488 12.58 -18.25 11.82
N TYR A 489 13.10 -18.40 13.03
CA TYR A 489 14.30 -19.21 13.28
C TYR A 489 14.12 -20.67 12.88
N LYS A 490 12.98 -21.30 13.24
CA LYS A 490 12.65 -22.68 12.86
C LYS A 490 12.65 -22.88 11.34
N ILE A 491 12.03 -21.96 10.61
CA ILE A 491 11.95 -22.00 9.14
C ILE A 491 13.32 -21.80 8.50
N ARG A 492 14.08 -20.80 8.94
CA ARG A 492 15.40 -20.50 8.37
C ARG A 492 16.42 -21.61 8.60
N ARG A 493 16.32 -22.34 9.72
CA ARG A 493 17.15 -23.52 9.99
C ARG A 493 16.99 -24.63 8.96
N GLN A 494 15.86 -24.66 8.26
CA GLN A 494 15.57 -25.63 7.19
C GLN A 494 16.04 -25.13 5.82
N GLY A 495 16.73 -23.99 5.75
CA GLY A 495 17.20 -23.40 4.49
C GLY A 495 16.15 -22.59 3.72
N ILE A 496 14.95 -22.40 4.29
CA ILE A 496 13.85 -21.68 3.64
C ILE A 496 14.08 -20.17 3.73
N TYR A 497 13.98 -19.48 2.60
CA TYR A 497 14.00 -18.02 2.54
C TYR A 497 12.65 -17.42 2.97
N ILE A 498 12.69 -16.36 3.78
CA ILE A 498 11.50 -15.66 4.25
C ILE A 498 11.54 -14.21 3.76
N TYR A 499 10.51 -13.82 3.04
CA TYR A 499 10.31 -12.50 2.45
C TYR A 499 9.12 -11.81 3.08
N ASN A 500 9.10 -10.48 3.15
CA ASN A 500 7.92 -9.72 3.59
C ASN A 500 7.29 -8.93 2.45
N GLN A 501 5.97 -9.00 2.36
CA GLN A 501 5.12 -8.16 1.53
C GLN A 501 4.35 -7.20 2.43
N LEU A 502 4.68 -5.92 2.36
CA LEU A 502 3.96 -4.84 3.04
C LEU A 502 2.90 -4.27 2.11
N VAL A 503 1.72 -3.92 2.61
CA VAL A 503 0.80 -3.00 1.94
C VAL A 503 0.98 -1.60 2.54
N TYR A 504 1.45 -0.65 1.75
CA TYR A 504 1.77 0.70 2.21
C TYR A 504 0.51 1.56 2.37
N GLN A 505 -0.32 1.20 3.33
CA GLN A 505 -1.59 1.84 3.63
C GLN A 505 -1.45 3.00 4.62
N ARG A 506 -2.51 3.80 4.70
CA ARG A 506 -2.56 5.08 5.43
C ARG A 506 -2.14 5.01 6.90
N ASN A 507 -2.37 3.90 7.60
CA ASN A 507 -2.02 3.71 9.00
C ASN A 507 -0.58 3.17 9.22
N VAL A 508 0.20 2.97 8.16
CA VAL A 508 1.63 2.58 8.21
C VAL A 508 2.51 3.44 7.29
N SER A 509 1.98 4.55 6.79
CA SER A 509 2.65 5.44 5.81
C SER A 509 3.34 6.64 6.44
N ARG A 510 3.47 6.69 7.77
CA ARG A 510 4.10 7.81 8.48
C ARG A 510 5.63 7.81 8.31
N ARG A 511 6.23 8.97 8.52
CA ARG A 511 7.65 9.25 8.32
C ARG A 511 8.53 8.33 9.20
N PHE A 512 9.31 7.45 8.57
CA PHE A 512 10.16 6.37 9.10
C PHE A 512 9.44 5.16 9.68
N GLU A 513 8.11 5.05 9.56
CA GLU A 513 7.38 3.90 10.09
C GLU A 513 7.78 2.60 9.38
N ASN A 514 7.82 2.62 8.05
CA ASN A 514 8.28 1.47 7.26
C ASN A 514 9.79 1.22 7.41
N VAL A 515 10.60 2.25 7.68
CA VAL A 515 12.03 2.08 8.01
C VAL A 515 12.18 1.28 9.31
N ALA A 516 11.38 1.58 10.33
CA ALA A 516 11.38 0.81 11.58
C ALA A 516 10.99 -0.66 11.34
N LEU A 517 9.97 -0.91 10.51
CA LEU A 517 9.58 -2.27 10.11
C LEU A 517 10.75 -3.00 9.44
N ARG A 518 11.40 -2.40 8.44
CA ARG A 518 12.54 -3.01 7.74
C ARG A 518 13.67 -3.41 8.70
N ILE A 519 13.99 -2.54 9.67
CA ILE A 519 14.98 -2.86 10.71
C ILE A 519 14.50 -4.05 11.56
N ALA A 520 13.24 -4.08 11.99
CA ALA A 520 12.69 -5.15 12.80
C ALA A 520 12.69 -6.50 12.06
N LEU A 521 12.26 -6.52 10.79
CA LEU A 521 12.29 -7.72 9.94
C LEU A 521 13.70 -8.29 9.81
N ARG A 522 14.69 -7.43 9.58
CA ARG A 522 16.10 -7.86 9.47
C ARG A 522 16.65 -8.45 10.75
N LYS A 523 16.18 -8.02 11.93
CA LYS A 523 16.58 -8.62 13.22
C LYS A 523 16.13 -10.07 13.37
N VAL A 524 15.01 -10.46 12.74
CA VAL A 524 14.46 -11.82 12.81
C VAL A 524 14.74 -12.65 11.55
N GLY A 525 15.52 -12.11 10.61
CA GLY A 525 15.92 -12.83 9.41
C GLY A 525 14.85 -12.87 8.30
N ILE A 526 13.96 -11.89 8.26
CA ILE A 526 13.02 -11.70 7.16
C ILE A 526 13.53 -10.61 6.21
N ASP A 527 13.46 -10.87 4.91
CA ASP A 527 13.88 -9.94 3.86
C ASP A 527 12.70 -9.12 3.32
N PRO A 528 12.73 -7.78 3.37
CA PRO A 528 11.71 -6.96 2.72
C PRO A 528 11.69 -7.20 1.20
N TYR A 529 10.53 -7.53 0.62
CA TYR A 529 10.43 -7.91 -0.80
C TYR A 529 9.57 -6.96 -1.63
N TYR A 530 8.31 -6.75 -1.25
CA TYR A 530 7.46 -5.78 -1.91
C TYR A 530 6.88 -4.80 -0.92
N THR A 531 6.82 -3.54 -1.35
CA THR A 531 5.99 -2.50 -0.75
C THR A 531 4.83 -2.25 -1.72
N PHE A 532 3.73 -2.95 -1.53
CA PHE A 532 2.55 -2.81 -2.35
C PHE A 532 1.85 -1.48 -2.09
N TYR A 533 1.54 -0.74 -3.15
CA TYR A 533 0.48 0.26 -3.07
C TYR A 533 -0.83 -0.45 -2.67
N PRO A 534 -1.65 0.12 -1.75
CA PRO A 534 -2.97 -0.41 -1.43
C PRO A 534 -3.77 -0.62 -2.71
N LYS A 535 -4.46 -1.74 -2.87
CA LYS A 535 -5.29 -1.91 -4.08
C LYS A 535 -6.27 -0.74 -4.14
N GLY A 536 -6.43 -0.11 -5.30
CA GLY A 536 -7.23 1.12 -5.50
C GLY A 536 -8.74 0.91 -5.33
N LYS A 537 -9.14 0.24 -4.26
CA LYS A 537 -10.46 -0.28 -3.95
C LYS A 537 -11.23 0.75 -3.16
N ILE A 538 -12.39 1.14 -3.67
CA ILE A 538 -13.16 2.24 -3.10
C ILE A 538 -13.67 1.95 -1.70
N GLU A 539 -14.04 0.71 -1.39
CA GLU A 539 -14.46 0.33 -0.04
C GLU A 539 -13.32 0.43 0.97
N GLN A 540 -12.07 0.43 0.48
CA GLN A 540 -10.86 0.59 1.28
C GLN A 540 -10.29 2.01 1.19
N LYS A 541 -11.08 3.03 0.81
CA LYS A 541 -10.58 4.42 0.64
C LYS A 541 -9.80 4.93 1.85
N ASP A 542 -10.22 4.56 3.07
CA ASP A 542 -9.56 4.97 4.32
C ASP A 542 -8.18 4.33 4.54
N TYR A 543 -7.75 3.45 3.63
CA TYR A 543 -6.43 2.82 3.59
C TYR A 543 -5.57 3.32 2.44
N LEU A 544 -6.17 4.00 1.46
CA LEU A 544 -5.44 4.54 0.32
C LEU A 544 -4.53 5.70 0.76
N VAL A 545 -3.43 5.86 0.04
CA VAL A 545 -2.43 6.91 0.22
C VAL A 545 -2.06 7.46 -1.14
N PRO A 546 -1.55 8.69 -1.29
CA PRO A 546 -1.04 9.14 -2.57
C PRO A 546 0.15 8.28 -3.02
N ILE A 547 0.22 7.92 -4.30
CA ILE A 547 1.40 7.25 -4.90
C ILE A 547 2.66 8.06 -4.63
N ALA A 548 2.55 9.40 -4.68
CA ALA A 548 3.60 10.34 -4.33
C ALA A 548 4.21 10.05 -2.94
N ARG A 549 3.40 9.65 -1.95
CA ARG A 549 3.89 9.32 -0.60
C ARG A 549 4.74 8.05 -0.59
N VAL A 550 4.37 7.02 -1.35
CA VAL A 550 5.16 5.78 -1.47
C VAL A 550 6.53 6.08 -2.08
N VAL A 551 6.55 6.86 -3.15
CA VAL A 551 7.79 7.25 -3.83
C VAL A 551 8.65 8.14 -2.94
N GLN A 552 8.03 9.07 -2.21
CA GLN A 552 8.69 9.92 -1.22
C GLN A 552 9.35 9.09 -0.11
N GLU A 553 8.64 8.13 0.50
CA GLU A 553 9.21 7.24 1.52
C GLU A 553 10.47 6.57 0.99
N ARG A 554 10.37 6.03 -0.21
CA ARG A 554 11.46 5.29 -0.82
C ARG A 554 12.68 6.17 -1.11
N LYS A 555 12.45 7.39 -1.60
CA LYS A 555 13.49 8.35 -2.00
C LYS A 555 14.08 9.11 -0.83
N GLU A 556 13.36 9.28 0.26
CA GLU A 556 13.79 10.14 1.37
C GLU A 556 14.18 9.37 2.63
N GLU A 557 13.49 8.27 2.93
CA GLU A 557 13.60 7.55 4.20
C GLU A 557 14.34 6.23 3.99
N ALA A 558 13.80 5.34 3.14
CA ALA A 558 14.39 4.03 2.91
C ALA A 558 15.85 4.15 2.45
N ARG A 559 16.19 5.11 1.57
CA ARG A 559 17.57 5.31 1.06
C ARG A 559 18.64 5.47 2.14
N LEU A 560 18.24 5.87 3.36
CA LEU A 560 19.13 6.09 4.50
C LEU A 560 19.53 4.78 5.20
N LEU A 561 18.87 3.67 4.88
CA LEU A 561 19.23 2.34 5.37
C LEU A 561 20.32 1.68 4.50
N PRO A 562 21.08 0.73 5.07
CA PRO A 562 21.93 -0.17 4.29
C PRO A 562 21.13 -0.87 3.18
N GLY A 563 21.75 -1.12 2.04
CA GLY A 563 21.08 -1.73 0.89
C GLY A 563 20.36 -3.05 1.22
N GLN A 564 20.98 -3.89 2.06
CA GLN A 564 20.42 -5.17 2.51
C GLN A 564 19.16 -5.05 3.37
N PHE A 565 18.86 -3.88 3.93
CA PHE A 565 17.67 -3.65 4.76
C PHE A 565 16.48 -3.17 3.92
N ARG A 566 16.74 -2.74 2.69
CA ARG A 566 15.76 -2.15 1.80
C ARG A 566 15.71 -2.81 0.41
N PRO A 567 15.80 -4.14 0.27
CA PRO A 567 15.72 -4.77 -1.05
C PRO A 567 14.32 -4.67 -1.66
N ASP A 568 13.32 -4.28 -0.88
CA ASP A 568 11.94 -4.17 -1.31
C ASP A 568 11.72 -3.16 -2.45
N GLU A 569 10.84 -3.53 -3.38
CA GLU A 569 10.45 -2.66 -4.49
C GLU A 569 9.00 -2.16 -4.31
N PRO A 570 8.75 -0.84 -4.42
CA PRO A 570 7.40 -0.31 -4.41
C PRO A 570 6.65 -0.61 -5.71
N VAL A 571 5.48 -1.26 -5.61
CA VAL A 571 4.72 -1.70 -6.78
C VAL A 571 3.24 -1.41 -6.70
N PHE A 572 2.66 -1.01 -7.83
CA PHE A 572 1.22 -0.93 -8.04
C PHE A 572 0.76 -2.18 -8.79
N ASN A 573 -0.40 -2.75 -8.44
CA ASN A 573 -0.96 -3.84 -9.23
C ASN A 573 -2.02 -3.29 -10.16
N VAL A 574 -1.73 -3.32 -11.44
CA VAL A 574 -2.65 -2.94 -12.50
C VAL A 574 -3.69 -4.07 -12.64
N PRO A 575 -5.00 -3.77 -12.58
CA PRO A 575 -6.05 -4.77 -12.75
C PRO A 575 -5.82 -5.66 -13.96
N ARG A 576 -5.89 -6.99 -13.77
CA ARG A 576 -5.58 -8.06 -14.76
C ARG A 576 -4.15 -8.08 -15.31
N MET A 577 -3.51 -6.92 -15.44
CA MET A 577 -2.23 -6.66 -16.13
C MET A 577 -1.05 -6.55 -15.16
N GLY A 578 -1.05 -7.35 -14.09
CA GLY A 578 0.09 -7.56 -13.20
C GLY A 578 0.65 -6.32 -12.47
N LYS A 579 1.98 -6.30 -12.24
CA LYS A 579 2.66 -5.31 -11.39
C LYS A 579 3.39 -4.25 -12.22
N ASN A 580 3.38 -3.04 -11.69
CA ASN A 580 4.02 -1.86 -12.23
C ASN A 580 4.99 -1.28 -11.17
N HIS A 581 6.22 -0.96 -11.55
CA HIS A 581 7.22 -0.47 -10.61
C HIS A 581 7.07 1.04 -10.41
N LEU A 582 6.65 1.45 -9.21
CA LEU A 582 6.40 2.86 -8.90
C LEU A 582 7.67 3.73 -8.88
N ARG A 583 8.86 3.13 -8.94
CA ARG A 583 10.11 3.91 -9.10
C ARG A 583 10.49 4.14 -10.56
N ALA A 584 9.95 3.36 -11.49
CA ALA A 584 10.23 3.48 -12.91
C ALA A 584 9.25 4.48 -13.53
N TRP A 585 9.77 5.64 -13.91
CA TRP A 585 8.97 6.65 -14.61
C TRP A 585 8.51 6.15 -15.98
N GLN A 586 9.19 5.18 -16.57
CA GLN A 586 8.79 4.52 -17.82
C GLN A 586 7.54 3.63 -17.67
N ASP A 587 7.08 3.42 -16.44
CA ASP A 587 5.94 2.58 -16.13
C ASP A 587 4.66 3.38 -15.88
N ARG A 588 4.74 4.71 -15.72
CA ARG A 588 3.54 5.54 -15.52
C ARG A 588 3.73 6.98 -15.98
N GLU A 589 2.62 7.65 -16.25
CA GLU A 589 2.60 9.07 -16.59
C GLU A 589 1.50 9.80 -15.81
N LEU A 590 1.79 11.01 -15.33
CA LEU A 590 0.76 11.90 -14.76
C LEU A 590 0.09 12.66 -15.91
N VAL A 591 -1.20 12.42 -16.13
CA VAL A 591 -1.92 12.93 -17.32
C VAL A 591 -3.06 13.90 -16.99
N GLY A 592 -3.41 14.08 -15.73
CA GLY A 592 -4.45 15.01 -15.33
C GLY A 592 -4.53 15.26 -13.82
N ILE A 593 -5.21 16.34 -13.44
CA ILE A 593 -5.51 16.71 -12.06
C ILE A 593 -7.00 17.03 -11.97
N ARG A 594 -7.75 16.21 -11.22
CA ARG A 594 -9.21 16.40 -11.02
C ARG A 594 -9.49 17.65 -10.18
N PRO A 595 -10.71 18.23 -10.24
CA PRO A 595 -11.10 19.37 -9.41
C PRO A 595 -10.91 19.17 -7.89
N ASP A 596 -10.87 17.93 -7.40
CA ASP A 596 -10.59 17.59 -6.00
C ASP A 596 -9.09 17.53 -5.67
N GLY A 597 -8.21 17.75 -6.64
CA GLY A 597 -6.76 17.62 -6.50
C GLY A 597 -6.23 16.20 -6.69
N SER A 598 -7.07 15.21 -7.02
CA SER A 598 -6.63 13.86 -7.33
C SER A 598 -5.78 13.85 -8.59
N ARG A 599 -4.61 13.22 -8.52
CA ARG A 599 -3.74 12.96 -9.66
C ARG A 599 -4.25 11.78 -10.48
N ILE A 600 -4.23 11.91 -11.79
CA ILE A 600 -4.60 10.85 -12.72
C ILE A 600 -3.36 10.25 -13.34
N TYR A 601 -3.07 9.00 -12.99
CA TYR A 601 -1.92 8.27 -13.54
C TYR A 601 -2.37 7.35 -14.67
N LEU A 602 -1.65 7.39 -15.79
CA LEU A 602 -1.72 6.42 -16.85
C LEU A 602 -0.67 5.34 -16.58
N MET A 603 -1.11 4.14 -16.20
CA MET A 603 -0.25 3.02 -15.83
C MET A 603 0.02 2.13 -17.04
N HIS A 604 1.30 1.80 -17.24
CA HIS A 604 1.74 0.90 -18.30
C HIS A 604 1.69 -0.56 -17.83
N PRO A 605 1.08 -1.47 -18.61
CA PRO A 605 1.00 -2.89 -18.25
C PRO A 605 2.37 -3.59 -18.35
N TRP A 606 2.57 -4.71 -17.64
CA TRP A 606 3.83 -5.46 -17.79
C TRP A 606 3.95 -6.13 -19.16
N GLU A 607 2.83 -6.38 -19.83
CA GLU A 607 2.75 -6.91 -21.21
C GLU A 607 3.31 -5.94 -22.26
N LYS A 608 3.66 -4.70 -21.87
CA LYS A 608 4.29 -3.73 -22.78
C LYS A 608 5.57 -4.32 -23.39
N GLY A 609 5.69 -4.19 -24.71
CA GLY A 609 6.80 -4.78 -25.47
C GLY A 609 6.59 -6.25 -25.86
N ILE A 610 5.48 -6.87 -25.48
CA ILE A 610 5.05 -8.20 -25.96
C ILE A 610 3.85 -8.05 -26.90
N SER A 611 2.82 -7.31 -26.49
CA SER A 611 1.61 -7.07 -27.28
C SER A 611 1.10 -5.63 -27.11
N GLU A 612 0.32 -5.14 -28.08
CA GLU A 612 -0.43 -3.91 -27.91
C GLU A 612 -1.50 -4.11 -26.82
N THR A 613 -1.54 -3.23 -25.83
CA THR A 613 -2.41 -3.37 -24.66
C THR A 613 -2.89 -2.00 -24.20
N LYS A 614 -4.18 -1.90 -23.83
CA LYS A 614 -4.74 -0.66 -23.30
C LYS A 614 -4.04 -0.29 -21.99
N LEU A 615 -3.70 0.98 -21.87
CA LEU A 615 -3.16 1.54 -20.63
C LEU A 615 -4.28 1.70 -19.60
N TYR A 616 -3.92 1.67 -18.32
CA TYR A 616 -4.89 1.76 -17.23
C TYR A 616 -4.82 3.12 -16.55
N THR A 617 -5.93 3.86 -16.56
CA THR A 617 -6.03 5.15 -15.87
C THR A 617 -6.41 4.94 -14.40
N TYR A 618 -5.67 5.54 -13.48
CA TYR A 618 -5.91 5.46 -12.03
C TYR A 618 -6.08 6.86 -11.41
N PRO A 619 -7.25 7.18 -10.81
CA PRO A 619 -7.43 8.34 -9.95
C PRO A 619 -6.86 8.05 -8.56
N ASP A 620 -5.82 8.79 -8.19
CA ASP A 620 -5.13 8.68 -6.91
C ASP A 620 -5.83 9.50 -5.80
N VAL A 621 -5.40 9.31 -4.56
CA VAL A 621 -5.87 10.13 -3.43
C VAL A 621 -5.31 11.54 -3.51
N PRO A 622 -6.11 12.60 -3.31
CA PRO A 622 -5.60 13.96 -3.17
C PRO A 622 -4.53 14.06 -2.07
N ILE A 623 -3.38 14.66 -2.41
CA ILE A 623 -2.28 14.85 -1.45
C ILE A 623 -2.74 15.70 -0.26
N LYS A 624 -3.54 16.73 -0.50
CA LYS A 624 -4.07 17.63 0.52
C LYS A 624 -4.84 16.89 1.62
N GLU A 625 -5.76 16.01 1.24
CA GLU A 625 -6.55 15.23 2.19
C GLU A 625 -5.70 14.22 2.97
N TYR A 626 -4.68 13.65 2.32
CA TYR A 626 -3.71 12.81 3.01
C TYR A 626 -2.88 13.61 4.03
N LEU A 627 -2.54 14.87 3.75
CA LEU A 627 -1.85 15.73 4.70
C LEU A 627 -2.75 16.14 5.88
N GLU A 628 -4.02 16.47 5.62
CA GLU A 628 -5.02 16.77 6.66
C GLU A 628 -5.28 15.56 7.56
N TYR A 629 -5.27 14.36 6.98
CA TYR A 629 -5.30 13.15 7.77
C TYR A 629 -4.12 13.03 8.73
N LEU A 630 -2.90 13.24 8.22
CA LEU A 630 -1.70 13.14 9.04
C LEU A 630 -1.78 14.13 10.22
N GLU A 631 -2.24 15.35 9.96
CA GLU A 631 -2.51 16.35 11.00
C GLU A 631 -3.56 15.85 12.01
N SER A 632 -4.67 15.27 11.54
CA SER A 632 -5.74 14.74 12.39
C SER A 632 -5.29 13.63 13.35
N ILE A 633 -4.19 12.93 13.04
CA ILE A 633 -3.59 11.90 13.90
C ILE A 633 -2.33 12.38 14.64
N GLY A 634 -2.03 13.68 14.60
CA GLY A 634 -0.95 14.33 15.35
C GLY A 634 0.43 14.32 14.67
N GLU A 635 0.51 14.02 13.38
CA GLU A 635 1.74 14.20 12.59
C GLU A 635 1.82 15.65 12.06
N ASP A 636 3.03 16.17 11.85
CA ASP A 636 3.23 17.50 11.25
C ASP A 636 3.23 17.38 9.72
N PRO A 637 2.25 17.96 8.99
CA PRO A 637 2.22 17.92 7.52
C PRO A 637 3.47 18.51 6.87
N ASN A 638 4.14 19.46 7.55
CA ASN A 638 5.38 20.05 7.05
C ASN A 638 6.52 19.03 7.01
N ASP A 639 6.46 17.92 7.75
CA ASP A 639 7.45 16.85 7.60
C ASP A 639 7.38 16.16 6.23
N TYR A 640 6.30 16.38 5.47
CA TYR A 640 6.01 15.73 4.19
C TYR A 640 5.98 16.70 3.02
N TRP A 641 6.31 17.99 3.20
CA TRP A 641 6.10 19.05 2.20
C TRP A 641 6.66 18.76 0.79
N THR A 642 7.70 17.93 0.67
CA THR A 642 8.27 17.53 -0.62
C THR A 642 7.37 16.59 -1.44
N ILE A 643 6.30 16.05 -0.84
CA ILE A 643 5.37 15.07 -1.45
C ILE A 643 4.78 15.59 -2.78
N TRP A 644 4.55 16.90 -2.89
CA TRP A 644 4.00 17.54 -4.09
C TRP A 644 4.89 17.40 -5.33
N TYR A 645 6.18 17.12 -5.15
CA TYR A 645 7.19 17.06 -6.21
C TYR A 645 7.53 15.62 -6.65
N TYR A 646 6.72 14.64 -6.23
CA TYR A 646 6.83 13.25 -6.67
C TYR A 646 5.72 12.94 -7.66
N TYR A 647 6.02 13.11 -8.96
CA TYR A 647 5.10 12.89 -10.07
C TYR A 647 4.97 11.44 -10.53
#